data_AF-A0A1W0AAN2-F1
#
_entry.id   AF-A0A1W0AAN2-F1
#
_cell.length_a   1.000
_cell.length_b   1.000
_cell.length_c   1.000
_cell.angle_alpha   90.00
_cell.angle_beta   90.00
_cell.angle_gamma   90.00
#
_symmetry.space_group_name_H-M   'P 1'
#
loop_
_entity.id
_entity.type
_entity.pdbx_description
1 polymer ?
#
loop_
_entity_poly.entity_id
_entity_poly.type
_entity_poly.pdbx_seq_one_letter_code
_entity_poly.pdbx_strand_id
1 'polypeptide(L)'
;MEKCIKKTEKLYRKAVNREYYRDKCRYKEEYYERDAIKATKWRRRTIEANEKIRKAYIKLEKAFDPTVFVAEQGIWFAAKYGLDGALRRAIGRTRNVEYVDPKTNQTPFIMACIGGHLECAKILFNAHANVMAVNLAGFTALHCAAQFGQFEIVQWLLTLPTVDPYAKSLSTMTPLEVTRTACAMGDKFGHLVKSIHLLEQKLLVFSGWFYESIQDSIANKYILSTVGLNCHSWKLRSVLVLSTGHDSSTLEFVLYDQRENGQRPSVPDSFLIYEKGDPVSMPGTKRNINNREHTFSFNAIQKTHVTDAGVFQRVECAAPDAAALQKWVAFFEEYFVQASIHSAHPSEAHSFIEPPHRDNLSRRQSSSAASFGPPPSQNRRQSSATASLVSQSSQELFPSVPPPQYNDLFPMPAKHLAVDFEEEPRRFTATAPSFCEAQPIDMQFSTLEVNEITTAASAPSTNECVVCFDGPKAGVCVPCGHNAVCMACADRLMSTEEKHCPVCRADIREIIPIFSTFHIINLQSSTQSYSNFSTTPSTTKPPTLQIYPNPISTILEETSWTSIQEQSQASFRFFVAQMLRTLFEWAVTFVQPDAALWYAVKNNDVDAVNGFLSRNDIEAVRSALEVTDSEGLTPLLMACVRGHVQVVQALLEKDQVHNIVQKQTDHHGNGPVHHACMHGRSEVVQYLVSQLGISPYLLNTSGQSPLDVTRSIYEREYGDVPKQFLDCIDILEQRCTVFEGWVYESTDNIASKTLGVTSLQSWKRRYCVVLRTALRTHFELVLYDFTAESRDDVNWQRSSTPTSITLFQIGADSITFNSKQKFFNSKPFAFTLQCIRKDTSYTSLPTMLHQPIEFAAVTADGYAAWTNFLVTDAVYQVSLAQID
;
A
#
# COMPACT_ATOMS: atom_id res chain seq x y z
N MET A 1 -41.13 -18.01 10.92
CA MET A 1 -39.65 -17.88 11.01
C MET A 1 -39.06 -16.85 10.05
N GLU A 2 -38.93 -17.14 8.76
CA GLU A 2 -38.12 -16.34 7.81
C GLU A 2 -38.42 -14.82 7.77
N LYS A 3 -39.71 -14.42 7.79
CA LYS A 3 -40.13 -13.00 7.85
C LYS A 3 -39.59 -12.27 9.10
N CYS A 4 -39.47 -12.97 10.24
CA CYS A 4 -38.86 -12.41 11.45
C CYS A 4 -37.35 -12.22 11.23
N ILE A 5 -36.64 -13.26 10.77
CA ILE A 5 -35.19 -13.18 10.47
C ILE A 5 -34.90 -12.00 9.54
N LYS A 6 -35.58 -11.90 8.39
CA LYS A 6 -35.39 -10.80 7.40
C LYS A 6 -35.62 -9.42 8.01
N LYS A 7 -36.59 -9.26 8.92
CA LYS A 7 -36.90 -8.00 9.62
C LYS A 7 -35.82 -7.65 10.66
N THR A 8 -35.44 -8.61 11.50
CA THR A 8 -34.43 -8.46 12.55
C THR A 8 -33.05 -8.18 11.94
N GLU A 9 -32.64 -8.95 10.93
CA GLU A 9 -31.39 -8.76 10.18
C GLU A 9 -31.29 -7.34 9.57
N LYS A 10 -32.37 -6.82 8.98
CA LYS A 10 -32.43 -5.45 8.43
C LYS A 10 -32.27 -4.37 9.50
N LEU A 11 -32.73 -4.62 10.73
CA LEU A 11 -32.58 -3.70 11.86
C LEU A 11 -31.18 -3.83 12.49
N TYR A 12 -30.65 -5.05 12.60
CA TYR A 12 -29.31 -5.32 13.13
C TYR A 12 -28.23 -4.67 12.27
N ARG A 13 -28.28 -4.80 10.93
CA ARG A 13 -27.37 -4.08 10.03
C ARG A 13 -27.41 -2.55 10.20
N LYS A 14 -28.57 -1.99 10.58
CA LYS A 14 -28.70 -0.56 10.90
C LYS A 14 -28.11 -0.19 12.27
N ALA A 15 -28.02 -1.13 13.21
CA ALA A 15 -27.33 -0.96 14.48
C ALA A 15 -25.81 -1.05 14.28
N VAL A 16 -25.32 -2.07 13.58
CA VAL A 16 -23.90 -2.26 13.25
C VAL A 16 -23.34 -1.07 12.45
N ASN A 17 -24.08 -0.54 11.47
CA ASN A 17 -23.67 0.67 10.75
C ASN A 17 -23.56 1.92 11.66
N ARG A 18 -24.22 1.94 12.83
CA ARG A 18 -24.10 3.01 13.83
C ARG A 18 -22.94 2.77 14.78
N GLU A 19 -22.65 1.52 15.12
CA GLU A 19 -21.43 1.11 15.86
C GLU A 19 -20.18 1.48 15.05
N TYR A 20 -20.14 1.16 13.76
CA TYR A 20 -19.07 1.60 12.85
C TYR A 20 -18.88 3.14 12.84
N TYR A 21 -19.97 3.91 12.96
CA TYR A 21 -19.89 5.37 13.09
C TYR A 21 -19.39 5.82 14.47
N ARG A 22 -19.79 5.15 15.56
CA ARG A 22 -19.25 5.37 16.92
C ARG A 22 -17.75 5.10 16.94
N ASP A 23 -17.28 4.01 16.34
CA ASP A 23 -15.87 3.62 16.37
C ASP A 23 -15.02 4.57 15.53
N LYS A 24 -15.54 5.06 14.40
CA LYS A 24 -14.98 6.20 13.67
C LYS A 24 -14.92 7.49 14.50
N CYS A 25 -15.85 7.72 15.43
CA CYS A 25 -15.79 8.85 16.36
C CYS A 25 -14.76 8.64 17.48
N ARG A 26 -14.69 7.45 18.09
CA ARG A 26 -13.65 7.07 19.07
C ARG A 26 -12.25 7.22 18.48
N TYR A 27 -12.00 6.64 17.30
CA TYR A 27 -10.72 6.75 16.60
C TYR A 27 -10.32 8.21 16.34
N LYS A 28 -11.27 9.09 15.97
CA LYS A 28 -10.99 10.51 15.79
C LYS A 28 -10.83 11.28 17.10
N GLU A 29 -11.44 10.84 18.19
CA GLU A 29 -11.19 11.39 19.52
C GLU A 29 -9.75 11.09 19.97
N GLU A 30 -9.31 9.83 19.83
CA GLU A 30 -7.92 9.40 20.09
C GLU A 30 -6.92 10.12 19.15
N TYR A 31 -7.19 10.16 17.85
CA TYR A 31 -6.30 10.82 16.87
C TYR A 31 -6.10 12.33 17.12
N TYR A 32 -7.13 13.03 17.61
CA TYR A 32 -7.06 14.45 17.93
C TYR A 32 -6.80 14.72 19.43
N GLU A 33 -6.27 13.76 20.20
CA GLU A 33 -6.00 13.92 21.64
C GLU A 33 -5.19 15.19 21.98
N ARG A 34 -4.22 15.55 21.13
CA ARG A 34 -3.40 16.77 21.27
C ARG A 34 -4.15 18.08 20.99
N ASP A 35 -5.37 18.02 20.45
CA ASP A 35 -6.26 19.16 20.20
C ASP A 35 -7.54 18.98 21.02
N ALA A 36 -7.53 19.54 22.23
CA ALA A 36 -8.63 19.39 23.20
C ALA A 36 -10.01 19.81 22.64
N ILE A 37 -10.06 20.77 21.72
CA ILE A 37 -11.31 21.25 21.11
C ILE A 37 -11.84 20.20 20.12
N LYS A 38 -10.98 19.66 19.25
CA LYS A 38 -11.35 18.60 18.30
C LYS A 38 -11.67 17.29 19.04
N ALA A 39 -10.88 16.89 20.04
CA ALA A 39 -11.15 15.72 20.87
C ALA A 39 -12.53 15.82 21.56
N THR A 40 -12.82 16.94 22.25
CA THR A 40 -14.12 17.17 22.91
C THR A 40 -15.30 17.15 21.93
N LYS A 41 -15.12 17.66 20.72
CA LYS A 41 -16.13 17.58 19.64
C LYS A 41 -16.41 16.14 19.20
N TRP A 42 -15.37 15.29 19.08
CA TRP A 42 -15.55 13.88 18.72
C TRP A 42 -16.13 13.08 19.89
N ARG A 43 -15.72 13.33 21.14
CA ARG A 43 -16.34 12.79 22.36
C ARG A 43 -17.85 12.99 22.40
N ARG A 44 -18.33 14.22 22.12
CA ARG A 44 -19.76 14.53 22.03
C ARG A 44 -20.47 13.68 20.97
N ARG A 45 -19.85 13.51 19.80
CA ARG A 45 -20.38 12.67 18.72
C ARG A 45 -20.40 11.19 19.07
N THR A 46 -19.42 10.69 19.83
CA THR A 46 -19.41 9.34 20.39
C THR A 46 -20.61 9.12 21.33
N ILE A 47 -20.91 10.07 22.22
CA ILE A 47 -22.07 10.02 23.11
C ILE A 47 -23.39 10.03 22.32
N GLU A 48 -23.53 10.91 21.32
CA GLU A 48 -24.71 10.92 20.44
C GLU A 48 -24.87 9.61 19.65
N ALA A 49 -23.75 9.01 19.19
CA ALA A 49 -23.75 7.74 18.49
C ALA A 49 -24.22 6.61 19.42
N ASN A 50 -23.74 6.56 20.66
CA ASN A 50 -24.17 5.58 21.66
C ASN A 50 -25.68 5.63 21.92
N GLU A 51 -26.26 6.83 22.07
CA GLU A 51 -27.71 6.97 22.23
C GLU A 51 -28.49 6.56 20.96
N LYS A 52 -27.94 6.86 19.77
CA LYS A 52 -28.46 6.41 18.47
C LYS A 52 -28.36 4.89 18.30
N ILE A 53 -27.39 4.22 18.91
CA ILE A 53 -27.21 2.76 18.94
C ILE A 53 -28.22 2.14 19.93
N ARG A 54 -28.31 2.66 21.16
CA ARG A 54 -29.28 2.23 22.18
C ARG A 54 -30.71 2.22 21.63
N LYS A 55 -31.13 3.29 20.94
CA LYS A 55 -32.44 3.39 20.27
C LYS A 55 -32.62 2.41 19.11
N ALA A 56 -31.54 1.94 18.47
CA ALA A 56 -31.59 0.91 17.43
C ALA A 56 -31.80 -0.48 18.05
N TYR A 57 -31.04 -0.84 19.10
CA TYR A 57 -31.20 -2.12 19.79
C TYR A 57 -32.57 -2.25 20.49
N ILE A 58 -33.12 -1.19 21.09
CA ILE A 58 -34.50 -1.21 21.62
C ILE A 58 -35.54 -1.52 20.52
N LYS A 59 -35.31 -1.07 19.28
CA LYS A 59 -36.18 -1.39 18.13
C LYS A 59 -35.93 -2.81 17.60
N LEU A 60 -34.70 -3.32 17.73
CA LEU A 60 -34.32 -4.68 17.36
C LEU A 60 -34.94 -5.71 18.30
N GLU A 61 -34.78 -5.52 19.61
CA GLU A 61 -35.37 -6.32 20.70
C GLU A 61 -36.91 -6.43 20.53
N LYS A 62 -37.59 -5.32 20.23
CA LYS A 62 -39.05 -5.30 19.96
C LYS A 62 -39.47 -5.97 18.64
N ALA A 63 -38.55 -6.18 17.71
CA ALA A 63 -38.82 -6.79 16.41
C ALA A 63 -38.46 -8.28 16.35
N PHE A 64 -37.61 -8.74 17.27
CA PHE A 64 -37.19 -10.13 17.40
C PHE A 64 -38.15 -10.90 18.31
N ASP A 65 -38.76 -11.95 17.77
CA ASP A 65 -39.62 -12.86 18.52
C ASP A 65 -38.95 -14.24 18.68
N PRO A 66 -38.42 -14.57 19.87
CA PRO A 66 -37.75 -15.84 20.10
C PRO A 66 -38.71 -17.04 20.13
N THR A 67 -40.03 -16.85 20.19
CA THR A 67 -41.01 -17.96 20.19
C THR A 67 -41.18 -18.62 18.82
N VAL A 68 -40.72 -17.96 17.76
CA VAL A 68 -40.87 -18.40 16.36
C VAL A 68 -39.80 -19.44 15.96
N PHE A 69 -38.87 -19.75 16.87
CA PHE A 69 -37.75 -20.66 16.68
C PHE A 69 -37.85 -21.85 17.66
N VAL A 70 -37.15 -22.95 17.37
CA VAL A 70 -36.84 -23.93 18.42
C VAL A 70 -36.05 -23.19 19.51
N ALA A 71 -36.32 -23.45 20.79
CA ALA A 71 -35.80 -22.59 21.87
C ALA A 71 -34.27 -22.46 21.88
N GLU A 72 -33.56 -23.55 21.56
CA GLU A 72 -32.09 -23.59 21.39
C GLU A 72 -31.60 -22.69 20.22
N GLN A 73 -32.33 -22.69 19.08
CA GLN A 73 -32.08 -21.74 17.98
C GLN A 73 -32.37 -20.29 18.39
N GLY A 74 -33.37 -20.09 19.25
CA GLY A 74 -33.70 -18.77 19.81
C GLY A 74 -32.54 -18.16 20.60
N ILE A 75 -31.81 -18.98 21.37
CA ILE A 75 -30.56 -18.59 22.06
C ILE A 75 -29.50 -18.16 21.04
N TRP A 76 -29.28 -18.96 19.99
CA TRP A 76 -28.30 -18.65 18.94
C TRP A 76 -28.59 -17.33 18.22
N PHE A 77 -29.83 -17.09 17.80
CA PHE A 77 -30.20 -15.83 17.15
C PHE A 77 -30.13 -14.64 18.12
N ALA A 78 -30.51 -14.80 19.39
CA ALA A 78 -30.38 -13.73 20.38
C ALA A 78 -28.91 -13.34 20.60
N ALA A 79 -28.01 -14.32 20.69
CA ALA A 79 -26.57 -14.11 20.82
C ALA A 79 -25.96 -13.44 19.58
N LYS A 80 -26.29 -13.91 18.35
CA LYS A 80 -25.90 -13.27 17.09
C LYS A 80 -26.30 -11.79 17.04
N TYR A 81 -27.49 -11.46 17.50
CA TYR A 81 -28.06 -10.10 17.40
C TYR A 81 -27.78 -9.21 18.62
N GLY A 82 -27.00 -9.67 19.60
CA GLY A 82 -26.64 -8.86 20.79
C GLY A 82 -27.81 -8.58 21.73
N LEU A 83 -28.81 -9.45 21.75
CA LEU A 83 -30.07 -9.25 22.47
C LEU A 83 -30.03 -9.92 23.84
N ASP A 84 -29.33 -9.29 24.79
CA ASP A 84 -29.10 -9.80 26.15
C ASP A 84 -30.42 -10.11 26.90
N GLY A 85 -31.42 -9.23 26.75
CA GLY A 85 -32.76 -9.42 27.31
C GLY A 85 -33.47 -10.65 26.73
N ALA A 86 -33.47 -10.80 25.40
CA ALA A 86 -34.06 -11.96 24.74
C ALA A 86 -33.31 -13.26 25.06
N LEU A 87 -31.98 -13.19 25.16
CA LEU A 87 -31.09 -14.30 25.50
C LEU A 87 -31.40 -14.84 26.91
N ARG A 88 -31.49 -13.97 27.93
CA ARG A 88 -31.90 -14.37 29.29
C ARG A 88 -33.27 -15.05 29.32
N ARG A 89 -34.24 -14.55 28.55
CA ARG A 89 -35.58 -15.15 28.44
C ARG A 89 -35.57 -16.50 27.71
N ALA A 90 -34.66 -16.70 26.75
CA ALA A 90 -34.51 -17.97 26.03
C ALA A 90 -33.82 -19.04 26.89
N ILE A 91 -32.73 -18.70 27.58
CA ILE A 91 -32.03 -19.60 28.53
C ILE A 91 -32.95 -20.00 29.69
N GLY A 92 -33.82 -19.10 30.16
CA GLY A 92 -34.84 -19.44 31.15
C GLY A 92 -35.88 -20.47 30.69
N ARG A 93 -36.00 -20.74 29.39
CA ARG A 93 -36.89 -21.76 28.81
C ARG A 93 -36.16 -23.08 28.51
N THR A 94 -34.88 -23.02 28.15
CA THR A 94 -34.04 -24.20 27.88
C THR A 94 -32.67 -24.07 28.52
N ARG A 95 -32.31 -25.04 29.37
CA ARG A 95 -30.97 -25.14 29.97
C ARG A 95 -29.88 -25.54 28.98
N ASN A 96 -30.24 -26.05 27.79
CA ASN A 96 -29.27 -26.29 26.74
C ASN A 96 -28.91 -24.98 26.02
N VAL A 97 -27.64 -24.61 26.07
CA VAL A 97 -27.07 -23.42 25.42
C VAL A 97 -26.13 -23.76 24.25
N GLU A 98 -25.89 -25.05 24.00
CA GLU A 98 -24.92 -25.56 23.02
C GLU A 98 -25.54 -25.79 21.63
N TYR A 99 -26.41 -24.88 21.18
CA TYR A 99 -26.96 -24.97 19.82
C TYR A 99 -25.87 -24.77 18.77
N VAL A 100 -25.58 -25.82 18.01
CA VAL A 100 -24.65 -25.79 16.88
C VAL A 100 -25.39 -25.41 15.61
N ASP A 101 -24.97 -24.32 14.95
CA ASP A 101 -25.48 -24.05 13.59
C ASP A 101 -24.93 -25.09 12.58
N PRO A 102 -25.80 -25.79 11.81
CA PRO A 102 -25.38 -26.88 10.94
C PRO A 102 -24.60 -26.43 9.69
N LYS A 103 -24.47 -25.12 9.42
CA LYS A 103 -23.73 -24.60 8.26
C LYS A 103 -22.34 -24.09 8.63
N THR A 104 -22.15 -23.59 9.84
CA THR A 104 -20.87 -23.01 10.28
C THR A 104 -20.24 -23.69 11.50
N ASN A 105 -20.98 -24.60 12.16
CA ASN A 105 -20.61 -25.20 13.45
C ASN A 105 -20.38 -24.15 14.56
N GLN A 106 -20.98 -22.95 14.44
CA GLN A 106 -20.84 -21.87 15.41
C GLN A 106 -21.87 -22.03 16.53
N THR A 107 -21.42 -22.09 17.78
CA THR A 107 -22.28 -22.04 18.98
C THR A 107 -22.79 -20.62 19.24
N PRO A 108 -23.78 -20.41 20.13
CA PRO A 108 -24.24 -19.07 20.48
C PRO A 108 -23.13 -18.23 21.12
N PHE A 109 -22.22 -18.89 21.86
CA PHE A 109 -21.08 -18.25 22.48
C PHE A 109 -20.11 -17.68 21.43
N ILE A 110 -19.75 -18.48 20.41
CA ILE A 110 -18.93 -18.02 19.28
C ILE A 110 -19.63 -16.86 18.55
N MET A 111 -20.96 -16.90 18.37
CA MET A 111 -21.70 -15.81 17.74
C MET A 111 -21.71 -14.50 18.54
N ALA A 112 -21.82 -14.56 19.87
CA ALA A 112 -21.65 -13.38 20.73
C ALA A 112 -20.23 -12.80 20.62
N CYS A 113 -19.22 -13.68 20.55
CA CYS A 113 -17.81 -13.30 20.38
C CYS A 113 -17.50 -12.67 19.01
N ILE A 114 -18.05 -13.19 17.90
CA ILE A 114 -17.95 -12.58 16.56
C ILE A 114 -18.61 -11.20 16.53
N GLY A 115 -19.78 -11.07 17.16
CA GLY A 115 -20.59 -9.85 17.12
C GLY A 115 -20.15 -8.71 18.04
N GLY A 116 -19.17 -8.93 18.92
CA GLY A 116 -18.75 -7.93 19.92
C GLY A 116 -19.69 -7.81 21.13
N HIS A 117 -20.61 -8.76 21.30
CA HIS A 117 -21.69 -8.72 22.28
C HIS A 117 -21.24 -9.21 23.66
N LEU A 118 -20.35 -8.47 24.32
CA LEU A 118 -19.71 -8.85 25.60
C LEU A 118 -20.72 -9.32 26.67
N GLU A 119 -21.83 -8.62 26.84
CA GLU A 119 -22.84 -9.01 27.83
C GLU A 119 -23.56 -10.31 27.46
N CYS A 120 -23.77 -10.60 26.17
CA CYS A 120 -24.29 -11.89 25.72
C CYS A 120 -23.28 -13.02 25.98
N ALA A 121 -21.99 -12.78 25.74
CA ALA A 121 -20.93 -13.74 26.03
C ALA A 121 -20.85 -14.07 27.53
N LYS A 122 -20.89 -13.06 28.41
CA LYS A 122 -20.96 -13.24 29.87
C LYS A 122 -22.20 -14.02 30.32
N ILE A 123 -23.37 -13.75 29.73
CA ILE A 123 -24.62 -14.47 30.04
C ILE A 123 -24.50 -15.95 29.68
N LEU A 124 -23.93 -16.27 28.51
CA LEU A 124 -23.73 -17.64 28.05
C LEU A 124 -22.68 -18.38 28.90
N PHE A 125 -21.57 -17.71 29.25
CA PHE A 125 -20.58 -18.25 30.18
C PHE A 125 -21.18 -18.62 31.54
N ASN A 126 -21.98 -17.71 32.11
CA ASN A 126 -22.70 -17.97 33.37
C ASN A 126 -23.80 -19.04 33.25
N ALA A 127 -24.20 -19.40 32.03
CA ALA A 127 -25.07 -20.53 31.73
C ALA A 127 -24.28 -21.82 31.40
N HIS A 128 -22.98 -21.84 31.69
CA HIS A 128 -22.04 -22.95 31.44
C HIS A 128 -21.86 -23.31 29.95
N ALA A 129 -21.94 -22.33 29.05
CA ALA A 129 -21.64 -22.55 27.64
C ALA A 129 -20.17 -22.95 27.41
N ASN A 130 -19.91 -23.80 26.42
CA ASN A 130 -18.56 -24.28 26.11
C ASN A 130 -17.74 -23.18 25.41
N VAL A 131 -16.89 -22.51 26.20
CA VAL A 131 -15.96 -21.45 25.75
C VAL A 131 -14.95 -21.98 24.71
N MET A 132 -14.55 -23.26 24.82
CA MET A 132 -13.58 -23.93 23.96
C MET A 132 -14.22 -24.67 22.78
N ALA A 133 -15.52 -24.48 22.54
CA ALA A 133 -16.16 -24.95 21.31
C ALA A 133 -15.46 -24.37 20.06
N VAL A 134 -15.38 -25.17 19.01
CA VAL A 134 -14.74 -24.81 17.73
C VAL A 134 -15.72 -24.87 16.57
N ASN A 135 -15.59 -23.94 15.62
CA ASN A 135 -16.37 -23.92 14.39
C ASN A 135 -15.75 -24.84 13.30
N LEU A 136 -16.31 -24.84 12.07
CA LEU A 136 -15.81 -25.69 10.97
C LEU A 136 -14.34 -25.44 10.56
N ALA A 137 -13.74 -24.31 10.91
CA ALA A 137 -12.32 -24.01 10.68
C ALA A 137 -11.42 -24.37 11.88
N GLY A 138 -11.98 -24.97 12.94
CA GLY A 138 -11.28 -25.19 14.21
C GLY A 138 -11.10 -23.93 15.06
N PHE A 139 -11.76 -22.82 14.72
CA PHE A 139 -11.59 -21.57 15.46
C PHE A 139 -12.40 -21.61 16.76
N THR A 140 -11.71 -21.42 17.89
CA THR A 140 -12.33 -21.16 19.20
C THR A 140 -12.94 -19.75 19.25
N ALA A 141 -13.71 -19.47 20.30
CA ALA A 141 -14.25 -18.12 20.55
C ALA A 141 -13.18 -17.01 20.59
N LEU A 142 -11.97 -17.32 21.08
CA LEU A 142 -10.85 -16.37 21.12
C LEU A 142 -10.31 -16.06 19.71
N HIS A 143 -10.15 -17.07 18.84
CA HIS A 143 -9.80 -16.85 17.43
C HIS A 143 -10.79 -15.93 16.74
N CYS A 144 -12.10 -16.20 16.90
CA CYS A 144 -13.14 -15.40 16.29
C CYS A 144 -13.17 -13.95 16.84
N ALA A 145 -13.15 -13.77 18.17
CA ALA A 145 -13.14 -12.43 18.76
C ALA A 145 -11.94 -11.60 18.27
N ALA A 146 -10.77 -12.22 18.19
CA ALA A 146 -9.54 -11.54 17.79
C ALA A 146 -9.50 -11.26 16.28
N GLN A 147 -9.92 -12.21 15.42
CA GLN A 147 -10.04 -12.01 13.96
C GLN A 147 -10.97 -10.85 13.58
N PHE A 148 -12.08 -10.68 14.30
CA PHE A 148 -13.06 -9.62 14.04
C PHE A 148 -12.77 -8.31 14.82
N GLY A 149 -11.63 -8.20 15.52
CA GLY A 149 -11.23 -6.98 16.24
C GLY A 149 -12.12 -6.64 17.44
N GLN A 150 -12.71 -7.65 18.08
CA GLN A 150 -13.61 -7.48 19.21
C GLN A 150 -12.82 -7.35 20.52
N PHE A 151 -12.05 -6.26 20.61
CA PHE A 151 -11.08 -5.96 21.68
C PHE A 151 -11.62 -6.22 23.09
N GLU A 152 -12.80 -5.67 23.42
CA GLU A 152 -13.39 -5.82 24.75
C GLU A 152 -13.75 -7.29 25.10
N ILE A 153 -13.99 -8.14 24.09
CA ILE A 153 -14.19 -9.59 24.28
C ILE A 153 -12.86 -10.33 24.38
N VAL A 154 -11.86 -9.99 23.55
CA VAL A 154 -10.50 -10.56 23.67
C VAL A 154 -9.94 -10.29 25.06
N GLN A 155 -10.04 -9.04 25.54
CA GLN A 155 -9.61 -8.65 26.88
C GLN A 155 -10.29 -9.49 27.97
N TRP A 156 -11.60 -9.69 27.89
CA TRP A 156 -12.35 -10.49 28.86
C TRP A 156 -12.02 -11.98 28.79
N LEU A 157 -11.96 -12.58 27.59
CA LEU A 157 -11.61 -13.99 27.41
C LEU A 157 -10.23 -14.32 27.99
N LEU A 158 -9.24 -13.43 27.83
CA LEU A 158 -7.89 -13.62 28.38
C LEU A 158 -7.79 -13.49 29.92
N THR A 159 -8.86 -13.10 30.60
CA THR A 159 -8.98 -13.19 32.08
C THR A 159 -9.52 -14.53 32.55
N LEU A 160 -10.14 -15.33 31.68
CA LEU A 160 -10.71 -16.63 32.04
C LEU A 160 -9.61 -17.71 32.05
N PRO A 161 -9.45 -18.49 33.14
CA PRO A 161 -8.44 -19.54 33.20
C PRO A 161 -8.76 -20.74 32.28
N THR A 162 -9.99 -20.85 31.80
CA THR A 162 -10.45 -21.90 30.88
C THR A 162 -10.16 -21.59 29.40
N VAL A 163 -9.59 -20.42 29.09
CA VAL A 163 -9.29 -20.00 27.72
C VAL A 163 -7.82 -20.26 27.43
N ASP A 164 -7.55 -21.21 26.54
CA ASP A 164 -6.21 -21.46 26.01
C ASP A 164 -5.86 -20.40 24.93
N PRO A 165 -4.83 -19.55 25.15
CA PRO A 165 -4.36 -18.59 24.15
C PRO A 165 -3.48 -19.23 23.07
N TYR A 166 -3.05 -20.49 23.24
CA TYR A 166 -2.22 -21.26 22.31
C TYR A 166 -3.01 -22.23 21.44
N ALA A 167 -4.33 -22.33 21.65
CA ALA A 167 -5.20 -23.22 20.90
C ALA A 167 -4.99 -23.06 19.39
N LYS A 168 -4.88 -24.18 18.65
CA LYS A 168 -4.61 -24.16 17.20
C LYS A 168 -5.87 -24.49 16.41
N SER A 169 -6.10 -23.70 15.36
CA SER A 169 -7.10 -23.95 14.32
C SER A 169 -6.75 -25.17 13.45
N LEU A 170 -7.66 -25.57 12.55
CA LEU A 170 -7.37 -26.62 11.55
C LEU A 170 -6.25 -26.21 10.58
N SER A 171 -6.04 -24.91 10.36
CA SER A 171 -4.88 -24.37 9.63
C SER A 171 -3.63 -24.21 10.50
N THR A 172 -3.61 -24.82 11.69
CA THR A 172 -2.52 -24.80 12.69
C THR A 172 -2.18 -23.42 13.30
N MET A 173 -2.96 -22.38 12.97
CA MET A 173 -2.75 -21.02 13.47
C MET A 173 -3.38 -20.81 14.84
N THR A 174 -2.72 -20.02 15.68
CA THR A 174 -3.17 -19.52 16.99
C THR A 174 -4.03 -18.24 16.86
N PRO A 175 -4.72 -17.79 17.92
CA PRO A 175 -5.47 -16.54 17.89
C PRO A 175 -4.62 -15.30 17.56
N LEU A 176 -3.37 -15.24 18.05
CA LEU A 176 -2.44 -14.15 17.76
C LEU A 176 -2.06 -14.11 16.28
N GLU A 177 -1.75 -15.26 15.70
CA GLU A 177 -1.40 -15.40 14.27
C GLU A 177 -2.57 -15.04 13.35
N VAL A 178 -3.79 -15.49 13.67
CA VAL A 178 -5.01 -15.11 12.94
C VAL A 178 -5.25 -13.60 13.02
N THR A 179 -5.00 -12.98 14.18
CA THR A 179 -5.17 -11.52 14.36
C THR A 179 -4.11 -10.72 13.59
N ARG A 180 -2.85 -11.17 13.60
CA ARG A 180 -1.77 -10.56 12.79
C ARG A 180 -2.11 -10.63 11.29
N THR A 181 -2.60 -11.77 10.82
CA THR A 181 -3.04 -11.97 9.43
C THR A 181 -4.23 -11.06 9.07
N ALA A 182 -5.23 -10.95 9.94
CA ALA A 182 -6.35 -10.03 9.74
C ALA A 182 -5.89 -8.55 9.73
N CYS A 183 -4.95 -8.18 10.60
CA CYS A 183 -4.40 -6.82 10.66
C CYS A 183 -3.61 -6.45 9.40
N ALA A 184 -2.87 -7.40 8.82
CA ALA A 184 -2.19 -7.22 7.54
C ALA A 184 -3.15 -6.97 6.36
N MET A 185 -4.38 -7.49 6.42
CA MET A 185 -5.45 -7.17 5.46
C MET A 185 -6.10 -5.78 5.70
N GLY A 186 -5.77 -5.11 6.81
CA GLY A 186 -6.09 -3.70 7.08
C GLY A 186 -6.94 -3.48 8.34
N ASP A 187 -6.39 -2.74 9.31
CA ASP A 187 -7.11 -2.29 10.50
C ASP A 187 -7.56 -0.82 10.37
N LYS A 188 -8.86 -0.60 10.19
CA LYS A 188 -9.43 0.74 9.94
C LYS A 188 -9.50 1.65 11.18
N PHE A 189 -9.47 1.08 12.39
CA PHE A 189 -9.71 1.81 13.64
C PHE A 189 -8.73 1.47 14.78
N GLY A 190 -7.74 0.61 14.54
CA GLY A 190 -6.76 0.18 15.54
C GLY A 190 -7.25 -0.93 16.47
N HIS A 191 -8.36 -1.60 16.14
CA HIS A 191 -8.98 -2.62 17.00
C HIS A 191 -8.23 -3.97 16.96
N LEU A 192 -7.74 -4.36 15.78
CA LEU A 192 -6.91 -5.55 15.60
C LEU A 192 -5.54 -5.31 16.23
N VAL A 193 -4.96 -4.12 16.03
CA VAL A 193 -3.69 -3.71 16.67
C VAL A 193 -3.80 -3.76 18.20
N LYS A 194 -4.87 -3.20 18.80
CA LYS A 194 -5.11 -3.30 20.25
C LYS A 194 -5.27 -4.75 20.73
N SER A 195 -5.86 -5.63 19.91
CA SER A 195 -6.02 -7.06 20.22
C SER A 195 -4.69 -7.83 20.12
N ILE A 196 -3.84 -7.52 19.14
CA ILE A 196 -2.47 -8.05 19.01
C ILE A 196 -1.67 -7.70 20.27
N HIS A 197 -1.68 -6.44 20.70
CA HIS A 197 -0.94 -6.00 21.88
C HIS A 197 -1.36 -6.74 23.17
N LEU A 198 -2.66 -6.99 23.37
CA LEU A 198 -3.14 -7.78 24.51
C LEU A 198 -2.69 -9.24 24.46
N LEU A 199 -2.77 -9.87 23.27
CA LEU A 199 -2.34 -11.25 23.09
C LEU A 199 -0.82 -11.38 23.29
N GLU A 200 -0.03 -10.47 22.72
CA GLU A 200 1.42 -10.40 22.94
C GLU A 200 1.76 -10.18 24.41
N GLN A 201 1.09 -9.26 25.11
CA GLN A 201 1.29 -9.04 26.54
C GLN A 201 0.96 -10.30 27.37
N LYS A 202 -0.05 -11.08 26.97
CA LYS A 202 -0.41 -12.35 27.63
C LYS A 202 0.60 -13.46 27.38
N LEU A 203 1.23 -13.47 26.20
CA LEU A 203 2.23 -14.48 25.79
C LEU A 203 3.68 -14.06 26.09
N LEU A 204 3.91 -12.84 26.58
CA LEU A 204 5.23 -12.26 26.77
C LEU A 204 6.05 -12.99 27.83
N VAL A 205 7.22 -13.46 27.44
CA VAL A 205 8.23 -14.08 28.29
C VAL A 205 9.35 -13.10 28.62
N PHE A 206 9.87 -12.41 27.60
CA PHE A 206 10.97 -11.46 27.74
C PHE A 206 10.83 -10.34 26.72
N SER A 207 11.33 -9.14 27.04
CA SER A 207 11.37 -8.01 26.09
C SER A 207 12.69 -7.28 26.19
N GLY A 208 13.27 -6.92 25.05
CA GLY A 208 14.53 -6.20 25.00
C GLY A 208 14.79 -5.50 23.68
N TRP A 209 16.00 -4.98 23.56
CA TRP A 209 16.52 -4.38 22.33
C TRP A 209 17.83 -5.08 21.94
N PHE A 210 18.03 -5.30 20.66
CA PHE A 210 19.34 -5.65 20.09
C PHE A 210 19.50 -5.09 18.68
N TYR A 211 20.74 -4.97 18.24
CA TYR A 211 21.07 -4.76 16.84
C TYR A 211 21.12 -6.12 16.13
N GLU A 212 20.25 -6.32 15.15
CA GLU A 212 20.28 -7.48 14.25
C GLU A 212 21.33 -7.27 13.17
N SER A 213 22.10 -8.32 12.87
CA SER A 213 22.95 -8.38 11.68
C SER A 213 22.12 -8.55 10.40
N ILE A 214 22.31 -7.66 9.44
CA ILE A 214 21.87 -7.87 8.05
C ILE A 214 23.03 -8.51 7.30
N GLN A 215 22.97 -9.84 7.10
CA GLN A 215 24.02 -10.61 6.42
C GLN A 215 24.08 -10.31 4.91
N ASP A 216 22.92 -10.15 4.27
CA ASP A 216 22.76 -10.02 2.81
C ASP A 216 22.80 -8.56 2.27
N SER A 217 23.25 -7.60 3.07
CA SER A 217 23.21 -6.19 2.66
C SER A 217 24.06 -5.92 1.41
N ILE A 218 23.62 -4.98 0.57
CA ILE A 218 24.33 -4.58 -0.66
C ILE A 218 25.77 -4.12 -0.32
N ALA A 219 25.95 -3.44 0.81
CA ALA A 219 27.26 -3.04 1.31
C ALA A 219 28.14 -4.25 1.65
N ASN A 220 27.59 -5.28 2.31
CA ASN A 220 28.34 -6.51 2.60
C ASN A 220 28.77 -7.20 1.31
N LYS A 221 27.85 -7.39 0.35
CA LYS A 221 28.15 -8.04 -0.94
C LYS A 221 29.21 -7.29 -1.73
N TYR A 222 29.11 -5.97 -1.80
CA TYR A 222 30.05 -5.12 -2.52
C TYR A 222 31.44 -5.07 -1.85
N ILE A 223 31.51 -4.95 -0.51
CA ILE A 223 32.78 -4.87 0.21
C ILE A 223 33.48 -6.24 0.25
N LEU A 224 32.72 -7.34 0.33
CA LEU A 224 33.26 -8.69 0.19
C LEU A 224 33.84 -8.93 -1.21
N SER A 225 33.10 -8.60 -2.28
CA SER A 225 33.56 -8.81 -3.65
C SER A 225 34.71 -7.90 -4.07
N THR A 226 34.82 -6.70 -3.48
CA THR A 226 35.82 -5.68 -3.88
C THR A 226 37.07 -5.67 -2.99
N VAL A 227 36.93 -5.98 -1.69
CA VAL A 227 38.00 -5.81 -0.68
C VAL A 227 38.30 -7.10 0.09
N GLY A 228 37.48 -8.16 -0.06
CA GLY A 228 37.67 -9.42 0.66
C GLY A 228 37.40 -9.33 2.17
N LEU A 229 36.72 -8.28 2.64
CA LEU A 229 36.47 -8.03 4.06
C LEU A 229 35.01 -8.28 4.43
N ASN A 230 34.79 -9.13 5.44
CA ASN A 230 33.49 -9.26 6.08
C ASN A 230 33.16 -7.98 6.86
N CYS A 231 32.28 -7.14 6.31
CA CYS A 231 31.57 -6.11 7.05
C CYS A 231 30.12 -6.54 7.28
N HIS A 232 29.44 -5.89 8.22
CA HIS A 232 28.01 -6.08 8.49
C HIS A 232 27.29 -4.73 8.57
N SER A 233 26.02 -4.75 8.22
CA SER A 233 25.07 -3.65 8.44
C SER A 233 24.19 -4.04 9.63
N TRP A 234 24.03 -3.13 10.59
CA TRP A 234 23.33 -3.39 11.85
C TRP A 234 22.00 -2.64 11.91
N LYS A 235 20.92 -3.31 12.30
CA LYS A 235 19.57 -2.73 12.42
C LYS A 235 19.07 -2.83 13.86
N LEU A 236 18.75 -1.70 14.50
CA LEU A 236 18.21 -1.72 15.86
C LEU A 236 16.76 -2.24 15.84
N ARG A 237 16.49 -3.31 16.58
CA ARG A 237 15.18 -3.93 16.71
C ARG A 237 14.69 -3.86 18.15
N SER A 238 13.40 -3.55 18.33
CA SER A 238 12.67 -3.89 19.54
C SER A 238 12.19 -5.34 19.42
N VAL A 239 12.38 -6.14 20.46
CA VAL A 239 12.17 -7.58 20.41
C VAL A 239 11.30 -8.02 21.58
N LEU A 240 10.18 -8.67 21.26
CA LEU A 240 9.41 -9.44 22.24
C LEU A 240 9.71 -10.93 22.04
N VAL A 241 9.98 -11.64 23.11
CA VAL A 241 10.04 -13.11 23.12
C VAL A 241 8.72 -13.61 23.71
N LEU A 242 7.98 -14.36 22.91
CA LEU A 242 6.69 -14.93 23.27
C LEU A 242 6.81 -16.45 23.46
N SER A 243 6.05 -16.99 24.42
CA SER A 243 5.89 -18.44 24.50
C SER A 243 5.02 -18.93 23.33
N THR A 244 5.33 -20.13 22.81
CA THR A 244 4.57 -20.76 21.71
C THR A 244 3.61 -21.87 22.18
N GLY A 245 3.57 -22.14 23.49
CA GLY A 245 2.70 -23.13 24.14
C GLY A 245 2.97 -23.19 25.65
N HIS A 246 2.15 -23.92 26.40
CA HIS A 246 2.37 -24.11 27.84
C HIS A 246 3.75 -24.74 28.14
N ASP A 247 4.03 -25.90 27.54
CA ASP A 247 5.29 -26.65 27.73
C ASP A 247 6.12 -26.74 26.43
N SER A 248 5.99 -25.74 25.54
CA SER A 248 6.65 -25.78 24.23
C SER A 248 8.17 -25.71 24.37
N SER A 249 8.89 -26.51 23.56
CA SER A 249 10.35 -26.43 23.41
C SER A 249 10.80 -25.20 22.61
N THR A 250 9.89 -24.42 22.02
CA THR A 250 10.25 -23.25 21.19
C THR A 250 9.74 -21.91 21.72
N LEU A 251 10.44 -20.84 21.40
CA LEU A 251 10.05 -19.44 21.68
C LEU A 251 9.98 -18.64 20.37
N GLU A 252 8.99 -17.75 20.24
CA GLU A 252 8.86 -16.83 19.10
C GLU A 252 9.46 -15.47 19.47
N PHE A 253 10.54 -15.08 18.81
CA PHE A 253 11.08 -13.73 18.86
C PHE A 253 10.38 -12.91 17.77
N VAL A 254 9.74 -11.81 18.18
CA VAL A 254 8.96 -10.93 17.33
C VAL A 254 9.69 -9.60 17.23
N LEU A 255 10.17 -9.25 16.02
CA LEU A 255 11.06 -8.12 15.81
C LEU A 255 10.32 -6.94 15.18
N TYR A 256 10.58 -5.74 15.71
CA TYR A 256 10.01 -4.48 15.27
C TYR A 256 11.09 -3.45 15.00
N ASP A 257 10.93 -2.71 13.92
CA ASP A 257 11.71 -1.52 13.61
C ASP A 257 11.38 -0.33 14.50
N GLN A 258 12.42 0.43 14.82
CA GLN A 258 12.27 1.76 15.38
C GLN A 258 11.80 2.74 14.28
N ARG A 259 10.57 3.24 14.40
CA ARG A 259 10.08 4.35 13.58
C ARG A 259 10.55 5.69 14.15
N GLU A 260 10.76 6.68 13.28
CA GLU A 260 11.26 8.03 13.64
C GLU A 260 10.38 8.76 14.68
N ASN A 261 9.09 8.44 14.72
CA ASN A 261 8.13 9.00 15.67
C ASN A 261 8.08 8.27 17.03
N GLY A 262 8.94 7.26 17.25
CA GLY A 262 8.99 6.44 18.46
C GLY A 262 7.80 5.49 18.65
N GLN A 263 6.86 5.41 17.70
CA GLN A 263 5.71 4.51 17.80
C GLN A 263 6.03 3.15 17.20
N ARG A 264 5.70 2.09 17.95
CA ARG A 264 5.83 0.70 17.50
C ARG A 264 4.98 0.46 16.23
N PRO A 265 5.52 -0.22 15.20
CA PRO A 265 4.73 -0.67 14.05
C PRO A 265 3.50 -1.49 14.45
N SER A 266 2.43 -1.41 13.65
CA SER A 266 1.18 -2.15 13.86
C SER A 266 1.29 -3.66 13.63
N VAL A 267 2.32 -4.10 12.88
CA VAL A 267 2.62 -5.49 12.52
C VAL A 267 4.14 -5.69 12.65
N PRO A 268 4.62 -6.87 13.09
CA PRO A 268 6.05 -7.20 13.11
C PRO A 268 6.72 -7.11 11.74
N ASP A 269 8.03 -6.89 11.73
CA ASP A 269 8.85 -6.89 10.51
C ASP A 269 9.42 -8.28 10.17
N SER A 270 9.69 -9.10 11.19
CA SER A 270 10.21 -10.47 11.05
C SER A 270 10.03 -11.26 12.34
N PHE A 271 10.10 -12.58 12.24
CA PHE A 271 10.02 -13.52 13.36
C PHE A 271 11.25 -14.44 13.37
N LEU A 272 11.70 -14.85 14.55
CA LEU A 272 12.69 -15.92 14.71
C LEU A 272 12.12 -16.96 15.68
N ILE A 273 12.13 -18.24 15.30
CA ILE A 273 11.78 -19.35 16.21
C ILE A 273 13.08 -19.91 16.79
N TYR A 274 13.24 -19.80 18.10
CA TYR A 274 14.39 -20.30 18.87
C TYR A 274 14.00 -21.58 19.62
N GLU A 275 14.86 -22.58 19.62
CA GLU A 275 14.68 -23.82 20.38
C GLU A 275 15.34 -23.69 21.77
N LYS A 276 14.57 -23.94 22.83
CA LYS A 276 15.06 -23.86 24.21
C LYS A 276 16.16 -24.89 24.41
N GLY A 277 17.34 -24.44 24.81
CA GLY A 277 18.53 -25.30 24.95
C GLY A 277 19.56 -25.11 23.83
N ASP A 278 19.24 -24.41 22.74
CA ASP A 278 20.25 -24.06 21.74
C ASP A 278 21.26 -23.06 22.34
N PRO A 279 22.58 -23.33 22.29
CA PRO A 279 23.58 -22.56 23.00
C PRO A 279 23.86 -21.19 22.35
N VAL A 280 23.87 -20.13 23.17
CA VAL A 280 24.39 -18.83 22.76
C VAL A 280 25.92 -18.86 22.73
N SER A 281 26.53 -18.25 21.72
CA SER A 281 27.99 -18.11 21.63
C SER A 281 28.44 -16.67 21.86
N MET A 282 29.47 -16.53 22.70
CA MET A 282 30.04 -15.27 23.18
C MET A 282 31.57 -15.27 23.05
N PRO A 283 32.20 -14.17 22.58
CA PRO A 283 31.59 -13.11 21.77
C PRO A 283 31.19 -13.63 20.38
N GLY A 284 30.43 -12.83 19.63
CA GLY A 284 30.21 -13.08 18.19
C GLY A 284 31.53 -13.10 17.40
N THR A 285 31.45 -13.63 16.18
CA THR A 285 32.58 -13.78 15.24
C THR A 285 33.32 -12.44 15.06
N LYS A 286 34.56 -12.33 15.55
CA LYS A 286 35.38 -11.11 15.40
C LYS A 286 35.61 -10.82 13.91
N ARG A 287 35.31 -9.60 13.48
CA ARG A 287 35.43 -9.14 12.08
C ARG A 287 36.30 -7.89 11.94
N ASN A 288 36.78 -7.68 10.72
CA ASN A 288 37.74 -6.63 10.37
C ASN A 288 37.11 -5.22 10.28
N ILE A 289 35.82 -5.10 9.98
CA ILE A 289 35.10 -3.82 9.80
C ILE A 289 33.71 -3.90 10.45
N ASN A 290 33.25 -2.79 11.04
CA ASN A 290 31.90 -2.63 11.63
C ASN A 290 31.53 -3.69 12.69
N ASN A 291 32.50 -4.25 13.42
CA ASN A 291 32.17 -5.08 14.57
C ASN A 291 31.57 -4.21 15.70
N ARG A 292 30.46 -4.63 16.29
CA ARG A 292 29.91 -4.00 17.49
C ARG A 292 30.48 -4.66 18.74
N GLU A 293 30.60 -3.87 19.81
CA GLU A 293 30.77 -4.42 21.15
C GLU A 293 29.52 -5.18 21.58
N HIS A 294 29.62 -6.02 22.62
CA HIS A 294 28.50 -6.78 23.16
C HIS A 294 27.78 -7.70 22.13
N THR A 295 28.54 -8.28 21.20
CA THR A 295 28.04 -9.22 20.19
C THR A 295 27.81 -10.62 20.73
N PHE A 296 26.68 -11.21 20.35
CA PHE A 296 26.25 -12.57 20.68
C PHE A 296 25.61 -13.24 19.47
N SER A 297 25.50 -14.57 19.46
CA SER A 297 24.87 -15.30 18.36
C SER A 297 24.22 -16.60 18.81
N PHE A 298 23.11 -16.96 18.18
CA PHE A 298 22.30 -18.15 18.45
C PHE A 298 21.70 -18.68 17.14
N ASN A 299 21.23 -19.93 17.14
CA ASN A 299 20.55 -20.50 15.98
C ASN A 299 19.04 -20.23 16.08
N ALA A 300 18.38 -19.95 14.96
CA ALA A 300 16.93 -19.80 14.90
C ALA A 300 16.39 -20.04 13.48
N ILE A 301 15.09 -20.33 13.39
CA ILE A 301 14.37 -20.34 12.11
C ILE A 301 13.79 -18.94 11.87
N GLN A 302 14.33 -18.20 10.90
CA GLN A 302 13.80 -16.89 10.51
C GLN A 302 12.57 -17.04 9.60
N LYS A 303 11.52 -16.27 9.87
CA LYS A 303 10.33 -16.14 9.02
C LYS A 303 10.04 -14.68 8.68
N THR A 304 9.68 -14.42 7.44
CA THR A 304 9.21 -13.10 6.96
C THR A 304 7.73 -12.90 7.25
N HIS A 305 6.91 -13.92 7.02
CA HIS A 305 5.49 -13.96 7.35
C HIS A 305 5.17 -15.18 8.21
N VAL A 306 4.08 -15.08 8.97
CA VAL A 306 3.61 -16.10 9.93
C VAL A 306 3.48 -17.49 9.29
N THR A 307 2.99 -17.53 8.05
CA THR A 307 2.73 -18.75 7.28
C THR A 307 3.96 -19.37 6.62
N ASP A 308 5.12 -18.74 6.69
CA ASP A 308 6.31 -19.21 5.98
C ASP A 308 6.91 -20.45 6.65
N ALA A 309 7.48 -21.35 5.84
CA ALA A 309 8.24 -22.50 6.32
C ALA A 309 9.50 -22.08 7.12
N GLY A 310 10.04 -20.90 6.79
CA GLY A 310 11.20 -20.30 7.44
C GLY A 310 12.55 -20.86 6.99
N VAL A 311 13.62 -20.14 7.33
CA VAL A 311 15.00 -20.51 7.01
C VAL A 311 15.77 -20.69 8.31
N PHE A 312 16.33 -21.88 8.54
CA PHE A 312 17.22 -22.12 9.67
C PHE A 312 18.56 -21.42 9.42
N GLN A 313 18.95 -20.53 10.32
CA GLN A 313 20.20 -19.79 10.22
C GLN A 313 20.79 -19.44 11.58
N ARG A 314 22.07 -19.07 11.57
CA ARG A 314 22.72 -18.46 12.73
C ARG A 314 22.43 -16.95 12.73
N VAL A 315 21.69 -16.50 13.73
CA VAL A 315 21.39 -15.08 13.94
C VAL A 315 22.53 -14.46 14.75
N GLU A 316 23.04 -13.34 14.27
CA GLU A 316 24.05 -12.54 14.96
C GLU A 316 23.44 -11.23 15.45
N CYS A 317 23.67 -10.94 16.72
CA CYS A 317 23.10 -9.80 17.43
C CYS A 317 24.19 -9.01 18.17
N ALA A 318 23.92 -7.76 18.48
CA ALA A 318 24.68 -7.00 19.46
C ALA A 318 23.75 -6.28 20.44
N ALA A 319 24.00 -6.40 21.74
CA ALA A 319 23.26 -5.62 22.72
C ALA A 319 23.63 -4.12 22.60
N PRO A 320 22.72 -3.18 22.95
CA PRO A 320 23.03 -1.75 22.92
C PRO A 320 24.08 -1.33 23.96
N ASP A 321 24.17 -2.04 25.08
CA ASP A 321 25.13 -1.81 26.16
C ASP A 321 25.40 -3.11 26.95
N ALA A 322 26.35 -3.07 27.88
CA ALA A 322 26.75 -4.21 28.71
C ALA A 322 25.64 -4.73 29.64
N ALA A 323 24.74 -3.86 30.13
CA ALA A 323 23.65 -4.26 31.02
C ALA A 323 22.52 -4.95 30.25
N ALA A 324 22.23 -4.49 29.03
CA ALA A 324 21.34 -5.17 28.10
C ALA A 324 21.92 -6.52 27.66
N LEU A 325 23.24 -6.63 27.45
CA LEU A 325 23.90 -7.91 27.19
C LEU A 325 23.69 -8.89 28.35
N GLN A 326 23.92 -8.45 29.59
CA GLN A 326 23.75 -9.29 30.77
C GLN A 326 22.30 -9.80 30.91
N LYS A 327 21.30 -8.97 30.58
CA LYS A 327 19.89 -9.39 30.54
C LYS A 327 19.62 -10.46 29.48
N TRP A 328 20.16 -10.30 28.27
CA TRP A 328 20.03 -11.31 27.21
C TRP A 328 20.72 -12.63 27.60
N VAL A 329 21.94 -12.58 28.13
CA VAL A 329 22.68 -13.77 28.60
C VAL A 329 21.89 -14.50 29.70
N ALA A 330 21.43 -13.79 30.73
CA ALA A 330 20.64 -14.39 31.81
C ALA A 330 19.34 -15.04 31.31
N PHE A 331 18.65 -14.40 30.36
CA PHE A 331 17.47 -14.99 29.70
C PHE A 331 17.82 -16.31 28.99
N PHE A 332 18.88 -16.35 28.18
CA PHE A 332 19.24 -17.57 27.46
C PHE A 332 19.75 -18.68 28.39
N GLU A 333 20.49 -18.34 29.45
CA GLU A 333 20.91 -19.28 30.49
C GLU A 333 19.69 -19.90 31.21
N GLU A 334 18.69 -19.10 31.55
CA GLU A 334 17.44 -19.59 32.16
C GLU A 334 16.74 -20.63 31.27
N TYR A 335 16.52 -20.30 29.99
CA TYR A 335 15.83 -21.21 29.06
C TYR A 335 16.65 -22.43 28.67
N PHE A 336 17.99 -22.34 28.71
CA PHE A 336 18.88 -23.50 28.59
C PHE A 336 18.76 -24.46 29.79
N VAL A 337 18.71 -23.91 31.01
CA VAL A 337 18.48 -24.72 32.23
C VAL A 337 17.07 -25.31 32.25
N GLN A 338 16.04 -24.56 31.86
CA GLN A 338 14.66 -25.09 31.76
C GLN A 338 14.58 -26.28 30.79
N ALA A 339 15.21 -26.21 29.62
CA ALA A 339 15.27 -27.35 28.68
C ALA A 339 16.02 -28.56 29.26
N SER A 340 17.10 -28.32 30.00
CA SER A 340 17.87 -29.35 30.71
C SER A 340 17.04 -30.05 31.81
N ILE A 341 16.15 -29.33 32.48
CA ILE A 341 15.25 -29.90 33.50
C ILE A 341 14.14 -30.74 32.85
N HIS A 342 13.52 -30.25 31.75
CA HIS A 342 12.47 -30.99 31.03
C HIS A 342 13.00 -32.30 30.41
N SER A 343 14.25 -32.33 29.95
CA SER A 343 14.91 -33.55 29.47
C SER A 343 15.35 -34.51 30.59
N ALA A 344 15.52 -34.02 31.82
CA ALA A 344 15.89 -34.83 32.99
C ALA A 344 14.69 -35.50 33.71
N HIS A 345 13.46 -34.96 33.55
CA HIS A 345 12.24 -35.49 34.15
C HIS A 345 11.18 -35.94 33.11
N PRO A 346 11.37 -37.09 32.42
CA PRO A 346 10.32 -37.72 31.65
C PRO A 346 9.34 -38.47 32.59
N SER A 347 8.47 -37.73 33.29
CA SER A 347 7.49 -38.31 34.23
C SER A 347 6.03 -38.13 33.78
N GLU A 348 5.49 -39.23 33.26
CA GLU A 348 4.19 -39.81 33.60
C GLU A 348 2.91 -38.93 33.65
N ALA A 349 1.99 -39.28 32.74
CA ALA A 349 0.54 -39.13 32.81
C ALA A 349 -0.11 -37.73 32.62
N HIS A 350 -0.79 -37.58 31.49
CA HIS A 350 -2.25 -37.48 31.52
C HIS A 350 -2.89 -38.27 30.36
N SER A 351 -4.05 -38.84 30.61
CA SER A 351 -4.72 -39.86 29.77
C SER A 351 -5.32 -39.29 28.48
N PHE A 352 -4.99 -39.91 27.35
CA PHE A 352 -5.77 -39.77 26.11
C PHE A 352 -7.19 -40.33 26.30
N ILE A 353 -8.19 -39.54 25.90
CA ILE A 353 -9.52 -40.06 25.55
C ILE A 353 -9.53 -40.19 24.02
N GLU A 354 -9.43 -41.41 23.51
CA GLU A 354 -9.62 -41.68 22.08
C GLU A 354 -11.13 -41.71 21.72
N PRO A 355 -11.51 -41.26 20.51
CA PRO A 355 -12.86 -41.43 19.99
C PRO A 355 -13.11 -42.89 19.55
N PRO A 356 -14.37 -43.37 19.55
CA PRO A 356 -14.64 -44.79 19.34
C PRO A 356 -14.58 -45.17 17.85
N HIS A 357 -13.63 -46.04 17.48
CA HIS A 357 -13.69 -46.75 16.20
C HIS A 357 -13.46 -48.26 16.31
N ARG A 358 -14.51 -48.97 15.88
CA ARG A 358 -14.70 -50.39 15.59
C ARG A 358 -13.48 -51.32 15.56
N ASP A 359 -13.72 -52.51 16.11
CA ASP A 359 -12.92 -53.72 15.96
C ASP A 359 -12.41 -53.97 14.53
N ASN A 360 -11.15 -54.40 14.43
CA ASN A 360 -10.82 -55.65 13.74
C ASN A 360 -9.46 -56.22 14.16
N LEU A 361 -9.40 -57.55 14.26
CA LEU A 361 -8.25 -58.32 14.74
C LEU A 361 -7.19 -58.50 13.64
N SER A 362 -5.88 -58.42 13.96
CA SER A 362 -4.90 -59.52 13.70
C SER A 362 -3.40 -59.20 13.96
N ARG A 363 -2.90 -59.63 15.12
CA ARG A 363 -1.72 -60.53 15.33
C ARG A 363 -0.49 -60.47 14.39
N ARG A 364 0.66 -59.98 14.92
CA ARG A 364 2.03 -60.62 15.00
C ARG A 364 3.05 -59.56 15.44
N GLN A 365 3.74 -59.64 16.60
CA GLN A 365 4.83 -60.53 17.07
C GLN A 365 6.27 -60.15 16.67
N SER A 366 7.19 -60.43 17.61
CA SER A 366 8.67 -60.27 17.62
C SER A 366 9.22 -58.82 17.73
N SER A 367 10.07 -58.38 18.66
CA SER A 367 10.96 -58.93 19.73
C SER A 367 12.45 -58.77 19.44
N SER A 368 13.18 -58.02 20.29
CA SER A 368 14.41 -58.48 20.98
C SER A 368 15.04 -57.35 21.79
N ALA A 369 15.45 -57.64 23.03
CA ALA A 369 16.23 -56.75 23.89
C ALA A 369 17.68 -57.25 24.02
N ALA A 370 18.62 -56.37 24.40
CA ALA A 370 19.84 -56.76 25.10
C ALA A 370 20.48 -55.56 25.85
N SER A 371 20.58 -55.69 27.17
CA SER A 371 21.38 -54.85 28.07
C SER A 371 22.80 -55.40 28.24
N PHE A 372 23.79 -54.59 28.59
CA PHE A 372 24.85 -54.98 29.55
C PHE A 372 25.50 -53.74 30.20
N GLY A 373 26.04 -53.92 31.41
CA GLY A 373 26.40 -52.84 32.35
C GLY A 373 27.87 -52.83 32.86
N PRO A 374 28.14 -52.39 34.11
CA PRO A 374 29.32 -51.60 34.55
C PRO A 374 30.37 -52.46 35.33
N PRO A 375 31.20 -52.02 36.35
CA PRO A 375 31.55 -50.71 36.99
C PRO A 375 33.11 -50.55 37.12
N PRO A 376 33.82 -50.10 38.21
CA PRO A 376 33.51 -49.29 39.43
C PRO A 376 34.56 -48.24 39.95
N SER A 377 34.08 -47.18 40.62
CA SER A 377 34.60 -46.57 41.90
C SER A 377 36.00 -45.93 42.07
N GLN A 378 36.08 -44.75 42.74
CA GLN A 378 36.36 -44.63 44.20
C GLN A 378 36.38 -43.18 44.79
N ASN A 379 35.73 -43.01 45.97
CA ASN A 379 36.06 -42.18 47.18
C ASN A 379 36.46 -40.69 47.09
N ARG A 380 35.82 -39.73 47.79
CA ARG A 380 35.98 -39.39 49.25
C ARG A 380 34.91 -38.32 49.68
N ARG A 381 34.08 -38.47 50.74
CA ARG A 381 34.18 -37.92 52.14
C ARG A 381 34.83 -36.51 52.25
N GLN A 382 34.36 -35.49 53.00
CA GLN A 382 33.29 -35.17 53.99
C GLN A 382 32.98 -33.64 53.83
N SER A 383 31.91 -32.99 54.32
CA SER A 383 31.46 -32.83 55.74
C SER A 383 30.05 -32.19 55.85
N SER A 384 29.52 -32.12 57.07
CA SER A 384 28.14 -31.76 57.46
C SER A 384 27.90 -30.28 57.82
N ALA A 385 26.67 -29.79 57.61
CA ALA A 385 25.91 -29.03 58.62
C ALA A 385 24.41 -28.92 58.27
N THR A 386 23.54 -28.96 59.29
CA THR A 386 22.08 -28.90 59.22
C THR A 386 21.52 -27.50 59.47
N ALA A 387 20.44 -27.12 58.78
CA ALA A 387 19.45 -26.18 59.31
C ALA A 387 18.05 -26.48 58.76
N SER A 388 17.08 -26.67 59.65
CA SER A 388 15.69 -26.95 59.31
C SER A 388 14.97 -25.69 58.89
N LEU A 389 14.02 -25.77 57.94
CA LEU A 389 12.94 -24.79 57.84
C LEU A 389 11.58 -25.47 57.77
N VAL A 390 10.64 -24.86 58.48
CA VAL A 390 9.35 -25.42 58.89
C VAL A 390 8.31 -25.24 57.79
N SER A 391 7.41 -26.22 57.66
CA SER A 391 6.20 -26.09 56.86
C SER A 391 5.26 -25.02 57.42
N GLN A 392 4.94 -23.99 56.64
CA GLN A 392 3.75 -23.17 56.86
C GLN A 392 2.92 -23.03 55.58
N SER A 393 1.64 -22.71 55.79
CA SER A 393 0.52 -23.07 54.92
C SER A 393 0.30 -22.13 53.74
N SER A 394 -0.34 -22.70 52.72
CA SER A 394 -0.93 -22.00 51.59
C SER A 394 -1.94 -20.94 52.04
N GLN A 395 -1.62 -19.65 51.84
CA GLN A 395 -2.61 -18.58 51.71
C GLN A 395 -2.02 -17.38 50.95
N GLU A 396 -2.78 -16.91 49.96
CA GLU A 396 -2.77 -15.57 49.35
C GLU A 396 -1.43 -14.95 48.90
N LEU A 397 -1.12 -15.09 47.61
CA LEU A 397 -0.19 -14.23 46.87
C LEU A 397 -0.85 -13.62 45.62
N PHE A 398 -1.81 -12.71 45.84
CA PHE A 398 -2.15 -11.67 44.87
C PHE A 398 -1.70 -10.33 45.45
N PRO A 399 -0.90 -9.52 44.74
CA PRO A 399 -0.54 -8.18 45.21
C PRO A 399 -1.79 -7.28 45.25
N SER A 400 -1.97 -6.56 46.35
CA SER A 400 -3.14 -5.71 46.63
C SER A 400 -3.12 -4.36 45.88
N VAL A 401 -2.43 -4.28 44.75
CA VAL A 401 -2.25 -3.07 43.94
C VAL A 401 -2.61 -3.42 42.49
N PRO A 402 -3.52 -2.66 41.84
CA PRO A 402 -3.84 -2.91 40.44
C PRO A 402 -2.60 -2.69 39.56
N PRO A 403 -2.45 -3.45 38.45
CA PRO A 403 -1.33 -3.25 37.54
C PRO A 403 -1.33 -1.81 36.97
N PRO A 404 -0.15 -1.22 36.73
CA PRO A 404 -0.03 0.13 36.17
C PRO A 404 -0.78 0.27 34.85
N GLN A 405 -1.32 1.46 34.57
CA GLN A 405 -2.02 1.71 33.32
C GLN A 405 -1.01 1.81 32.16
N TYR A 406 -1.51 1.65 30.94
CA TYR A 406 -0.70 1.63 29.71
C TYR A 406 0.26 2.82 29.56
N ASN A 407 -0.10 3.99 30.08
CA ASN A 407 0.72 5.20 30.03
C ASN A 407 1.88 5.21 31.04
N ASP A 408 1.78 4.45 32.14
CA ASP A 408 2.78 4.43 33.22
C ASP A 408 4.01 3.59 32.85
N LEU A 409 3.87 2.68 31.89
CA LEU A 409 4.97 1.86 31.34
C LEU A 409 5.84 2.63 30.31
N PHE A 410 5.34 3.75 29.78
CA PHE A 410 5.99 4.55 28.75
C PHE A 410 5.78 6.07 28.96
N PRO A 411 6.41 6.69 29.97
CA PRO A 411 6.35 8.14 30.13
C PRO A 411 7.01 8.84 28.94
N MET A 412 6.30 9.78 28.31
CA MET A 412 6.92 10.67 27.31
C MET A 412 7.98 11.56 27.99
N PRO A 413 9.12 11.83 27.34
CA PRO A 413 10.13 12.72 27.89
C PRO A 413 9.56 14.14 28.02
N ALA A 414 9.45 14.62 29.24
CA ALA A 414 9.09 16.00 29.52
C ALA A 414 10.19 16.93 29.00
N LYS A 415 9.86 17.81 28.04
CA LYS A 415 10.72 18.94 27.67
C LYS A 415 10.73 19.96 28.81
N HIS A 416 11.61 19.79 29.78
CA HIS A 416 11.98 20.86 30.68
C HIS A 416 12.96 21.81 29.99
N LEU A 417 12.42 22.94 29.54
CA LEU A 417 13.15 24.20 29.36
C LEU A 417 13.18 24.96 30.71
N ALA A 418 14.03 26.00 30.77
CA ALA A 418 14.51 26.74 31.96
C ALA A 418 15.68 26.03 32.69
N VAL A 419 16.73 26.71 33.13
CA VAL A 419 16.79 28.12 33.59
C VAL A 419 17.83 28.98 32.85
N ASP A 420 17.60 30.28 32.88
CA ASP A 420 18.30 31.41 32.25
C ASP A 420 19.75 31.64 32.73
N PHE A 421 20.54 32.35 31.90
CA PHE A 421 21.55 33.33 32.33
C PHE A 421 21.83 34.37 31.21
N GLU A 422 22.46 35.48 31.57
CA GLU A 422 22.23 36.81 30.99
C GLU A 422 23.15 37.25 29.81
N GLU A 423 22.62 38.22 29.05
CA GLU A 423 23.20 39.31 28.24
C GLU A 423 24.65 39.28 27.66
N GLU A 424 24.68 39.51 26.34
CA GLU A 424 25.61 40.39 25.58
C GLU A 424 27.09 39.97 25.34
N PRO A 425 27.73 40.48 24.25
CA PRO A 425 28.52 39.59 23.38
C PRO A 425 30.02 39.84 23.40
N ARG A 426 30.79 38.82 22.99
CA ARG A 426 32.17 39.00 22.54
C ARG A 426 32.46 38.29 21.22
N ARG A 427 32.83 39.11 20.23
CA ARG A 427 33.51 38.71 19.00
C ARG A 427 34.69 37.78 19.32
N PHE A 428 34.90 36.76 18.51
CA PHE A 428 36.23 36.51 17.96
C PHE A 428 36.13 36.06 16.50
N THR A 429 36.99 36.67 15.68
CA THR A 429 37.16 36.47 14.25
C THR A 429 38.24 35.42 13.97
N ALA A 430 38.42 35.11 12.68
CA ALA A 430 39.65 34.57 12.08
C ALA A 430 39.90 33.05 12.33
N THR A 431 40.57 32.30 11.45
CA THR A 431 41.04 32.54 10.06
C THR A 431 41.30 31.20 9.39
N ALA A 432 41.15 31.12 8.07
CA ALA A 432 41.88 30.12 7.28
C ALA A 432 43.32 30.62 7.02
N PRO A 433 44.29 29.70 6.95
CA PRO A 433 45.15 29.60 5.76
C PRO A 433 45.25 28.12 5.31
N SER A 434 45.07 27.76 4.04
CA SER A 434 45.88 28.13 2.86
C SER A 434 47.35 27.68 2.98
N PHE A 435 47.74 26.65 2.21
CA PHE A 435 49.14 26.45 1.82
C PHE A 435 49.28 25.80 0.42
N CYS A 436 50.28 26.31 -0.30
CA CYS A 436 50.77 26.16 -1.67
C CYS A 436 50.53 24.89 -2.52
N GLU A 437 50.10 25.13 -3.76
CA GLU A 437 50.87 24.99 -5.02
C GLU A 437 52.07 24.02 -5.09
N ALA A 438 52.09 23.15 -6.13
CA ALA A 438 53.14 23.13 -7.18
C ALA A 438 52.90 22.05 -8.27
N GLN A 439 52.49 22.52 -9.46
CA GLN A 439 53.13 22.32 -10.78
C GLN A 439 53.17 20.93 -11.50
N PRO A 440 53.32 20.91 -12.84
CA PRO A 440 52.77 19.86 -13.70
C PRO A 440 53.80 18.90 -14.33
N ILE A 441 53.30 17.82 -14.94
CA ILE A 441 54.00 17.04 -15.98
C ILE A 441 53.07 16.94 -17.19
N ASP A 442 53.67 17.05 -18.38
CA ASP A 442 53.03 17.33 -19.66
C ASP A 442 53.08 16.11 -20.61
N MET A 443 52.19 16.08 -21.61
CA MET A 443 52.20 15.19 -22.79
C MET A 443 52.00 13.65 -22.56
N GLN A 444 51.38 12.87 -23.46
CA GLN A 444 50.90 13.08 -24.84
C GLN A 444 49.77 12.07 -25.21
N PHE A 445 49.03 12.33 -26.30
CA PHE A 445 47.89 11.52 -26.80
C PHE A 445 48.28 10.45 -27.85
N SER A 446 47.57 9.31 -27.85
CA SER A 446 47.13 8.51 -29.04
C SER A 446 46.32 7.28 -28.53
N THR A 447 45.00 7.15 -28.70
CA THR A 447 44.13 6.92 -29.89
C THR A 447 44.14 5.48 -30.45
N LEU A 448 42.95 4.85 -30.37
CA LEU A 448 42.49 3.61 -31.06
C LEU A 448 43.13 2.29 -30.56
N GLU A 449 42.44 1.15 -30.49
CA GLU A 449 41.13 0.75 -31.05
C GLU A 449 40.42 -0.32 -30.19
N VAL A 450 39.15 -0.63 -30.48
CA VAL A 450 38.26 -1.53 -29.70
C VAL A 450 38.28 -2.97 -30.25
N ASN A 451 38.17 -3.97 -29.36
CA ASN A 451 37.43 -5.25 -29.51
C ASN A 451 37.65 -6.08 -28.23
N GLU A 452 36.69 -6.15 -27.29
CA GLU A 452 35.51 -7.04 -27.29
C GLU A 452 35.82 -8.55 -27.33
N ILE A 453 35.76 -9.21 -26.16
CA ILE A 453 35.02 -10.46 -25.99
C ILE A 453 34.18 -10.36 -24.69
N THR A 454 32.90 -10.67 -24.86
CA THR A 454 31.77 -10.69 -23.94
C THR A 454 31.94 -11.40 -22.59
N THR A 455 31.64 -10.66 -21.52
CA THR A 455 30.46 -10.80 -20.63
C THR A 455 29.74 -12.16 -20.50
N ALA A 456 29.50 -12.55 -19.24
CA ALA A 456 28.50 -13.55 -18.82
C ALA A 456 27.22 -12.86 -18.26
N ALA A 457 26.07 -13.54 -18.35
CA ALA A 457 24.74 -12.96 -18.15
C ALA A 457 24.20 -13.00 -16.69
N SER A 458 23.10 -12.28 -16.45
CA SER A 458 22.27 -12.38 -15.22
C SER A 458 20.77 -12.43 -15.56
N ALA A 459 19.94 -12.89 -14.60
CA ALA A 459 18.73 -13.71 -14.84
C ALA A 459 17.39 -12.99 -15.17
N PRO A 460 16.40 -13.69 -15.79
CA PRO A 460 15.12 -13.15 -16.23
C PRO A 460 13.93 -13.32 -15.24
N SER A 461 12.82 -12.66 -15.57
CA SER A 461 11.49 -12.69 -14.92
C SER A 461 10.80 -14.07 -14.94
N THR A 462 9.87 -14.29 -14.00
CA THR A 462 9.41 -15.65 -13.65
C THR A 462 8.20 -16.19 -14.43
N ASN A 463 7.53 -15.40 -15.28
CA ASN A 463 6.25 -15.81 -15.91
C ASN A 463 6.24 -15.90 -17.45
N GLU A 464 7.37 -15.60 -18.10
CA GLU A 464 7.53 -15.60 -19.56
C GLU A 464 8.10 -16.92 -20.11
N CYS A 465 7.69 -17.29 -21.32
CA CYS A 465 8.16 -18.47 -22.03
C CYS A 465 9.66 -18.38 -22.29
N VAL A 466 10.48 -19.25 -21.69
CA VAL A 466 11.95 -19.19 -21.79
C VAL A 466 12.53 -19.51 -23.18
N VAL A 467 11.67 -19.74 -24.18
CA VAL A 467 12.05 -19.97 -25.59
C VAL A 467 11.87 -18.71 -26.45
N CYS A 468 10.88 -17.86 -26.14
CA CYS A 468 10.57 -16.67 -26.95
C CYS A 468 10.50 -15.37 -26.14
N PHE A 469 10.45 -15.45 -24.81
CA PHE A 469 10.26 -14.36 -23.84
C PHE A 469 8.96 -13.56 -23.98
N ASP A 470 8.28 -13.58 -25.14
CA ASP A 470 7.02 -12.84 -25.37
C ASP A 470 5.74 -13.52 -24.85
N GLY A 471 5.71 -14.87 -24.77
CA GLY A 471 4.48 -15.63 -24.53
C GLY A 471 4.35 -16.12 -23.08
N PRO A 472 3.14 -16.26 -22.51
CA PRO A 472 2.97 -16.77 -21.14
C PRO A 472 3.37 -18.25 -21.03
N LYS A 473 3.91 -18.64 -19.87
CA LYS A 473 4.19 -20.05 -19.51
C LYS A 473 2.89 -20.86 -19.37
N ALA A 474 2.48 -21.51 -20.47
CA ALA A 474 1.19 -22.18 -20.62
C ALA A 474 1.28 -23.69 -20.93
N GLY A 475 2.50 -24.24 -21.04
CA GLY A 475 2.75 -25.65 -21.34
C GLY A 475 3.78 -26.28 -20.39
N VAL A 476 3.42 -27.45 -19.85
CA VAL A 476 4.26 -28.26 -18.95
C VAL A 476 5.00 -29.34 -19.73
N CYS A 477 6.33 -29.35 -19.64
CA CYS A 477 7.17 -30.38 -20.26
C CYS A 477 7.11 -31.70 -19.47
N VAL A 478 6.68 -32.80 -20.08
CA VAL A 478 6.57 -34.13 -19.44
C VAL A 478 7.77 -35.00 -19.84
N PRO A 479 8.45 -35.69 -18.90
CA PRO A 479 8.06 -35.93 -17.51
C PRO A 479 8.59 -34.89 -16.49
N CYS A 480 9.45 -33.95 -16.88
CA CYS A 480 10.18 -33.11 -15.93
C CYS A 480 9.35 -32.06 -15.16
N GLY A 481 8.09 -31.84 -15.53
CA GLY A 481 7.14 -30.98 -14.79
C GLY A 481 7.36 -29.47 -14.95
N HIS A 482 8.35 -29.03 -15.73
CA HIS A 482 8.65 -27.61 -15.91
C HIS A 482 7.58 -26.91 -16.75
N ASN A 483 6.80 -26.02 -16.12
CA ASN A 483 6.02 -25.00 -16.81
C ASN A 483 6.99 -23.91 -17.31
N ALA A 484 7.28 -23.91 -18.60
CA ALA A 484 8.41 -23.16 -19.15
C ALA A 484 8.11 -22.50 -20.50
N VAL A 485 7.09 -22.96 -21.22
CA VAL A 485 6.88 -22.59 -22.63
C VAL A 485 5.45 -22.14 -22.89
N CYS A 486 5.25 -21.25 -23.86
CA CYS A 486 3.94 -20.97 -24.43
C CYS A 486 3.58 -22.05 -25.47
N MET A 487 2.30 -22.23 -25.77
CA MET A 487 1.88 -23.30 -26.70
C MET A 487 2.45 -23.13 -28.12
N ALA A 488 2.60 -21.90 -28.61
CA ALA A 488 3.24 -21.64 -29.91
C ALA A 488 4.74 -22.01 -29.95
N CYS A 489 5.42 -22.09 -28.80
CA CYS A 489 6.78 -22.61 -28.70
C CYS A 489 6.80 -24.12 -28.39
N ALA A 490 5.76 -24.64 -27.72
CA ALA A 490 5.56 -26.07 -27.51
C ALA A 490 5.42 -26.82 -28.85
N ASP A 491 4.59 -26.33 -29.77
CA ASP A 491 4.40 -26.96 -31.08
C ASP A 491 5.71 -27.02 -31.89
N ARG A 492 6.53 -25.97 -31.81
CA ARG A 492 7.86 -25.91 -32.44
C ARG A 492 8.85 -26.90 -31.80
N LEU A 493 8.90 -26.98 -30.47
CA LEU A 493 9.70 -27.96 -29.72
C LEU A 493 9.26 -29.42 -29.94
N MET A 494 7.98 -29.65 -30.23
CA MET A 494 7.46 -30.99 -30.52
C MET A 494 7.64 -31.41 -31.98
N SER A 495 7.99 -30.48 -32.87
CA SER A 495 8.24 -30.71 -34.30
C SER A 495 9.72 -30.98 -34.66
N THR A 496 10.66 -30.70 -33.75
CA THR A 496 12.08 -31.04 -33.93
C THR A 496 12.34 -32.52 -33.71
N GLU A 497 13.37 -33.07 -34.36
CA GLU A 497 13.77 -34.49 -34.20
C GLU A 497 14.29 -34.77 -32.78
N GLU A 498 15.01 -33.81 -32.19
CA GLU A 498 15.42 -33.81 -30.78
C GLU A 498 14.45 -32.94 -29.95
N LYS A 499 13.93 -33.48 -28.84
CA LYS A 499 12.88 -32.85 -28.03
C LYS A 499 13.35 -32.74 -26.58
N HIS A 500 13.99 -31.62 -26.23
CA HIS A 500 14.58 -31.42 -24.90
C HIS A 500 13.95 -30.24 -24.15
N CYS A 501 13.81 -30.35 -22.83
CA CYS A 501 13.29 -29.28 -21.98
C CYS A 501 14.22 -28.06 -21.98
N PRO A 502 13.75 -26.84 -22.29
CA PRO A 502 14.60 -25.66 -22.32
C PRO A 502 15.16 -25.25 -20.93
N VAL A 503 14.57 -25.75 -19.83
CA VAL A 503 15.02 -25.48 -18.46
C VAL A 503 16.03 -26.51 -17.95
N CYS A 504 15.70 -27.80 -18.05
CA CYS A 504 16.49 -28.88 -17.43
C CYS A 504 17.15 -29.84 -18.43
N ARG A 505 16.94 -29.65 -19.74
CA ARG A 505 17.45 -30.47 -20.85
C ARG A 505 17.06 -31.95 -20.84
N ALA A 506 16.14 -32.38 -19.97
CA ALA A 506 15.56 -33.72 -20.03
C ALA A 506 14.71 -33.92 -21.29
N ASP A 507 14.66 -35.15 -21.81
CA ASP A 507 13.82 -35.53 -22.95
C ASP A 507 12.34 -35.24 -22.68
N ILE A 508 11.69 -34.57 -23.61
CA ILE A 508 10.26 -34.28 -23.59
C ILE A 508 9.54 -35.37 -24.40
N ARG A 509 8.66 -36.12 -23.72
CA ARG A 509 7.71 -37.00 -24.41
C ARG A 509 6.56 -36.22 -25.03
N GLU A 510 6.03 -35.26 -24.29
CA GLU A 510 4.89 -34.41 -24.65
C GLU A 510 4.89 -33.11 -23.83
N ILE A 511 4.19 -32.09 -24.32
CA ILE A 511 3.98 -30.82 -23.61
C ILE A 511 2.47 -30.66 -23.38
N ILE A 512 2.05 -30.64 -22.12
CA ILE A 512 0.63 -30.59 -21.74
C ILE A 512 0.22 -29.12 -21.51
N PRO A 513 -0.84 -28.61 -22.18
CA PRO A 513 -1.36 -27.27 -21.94
C PRO A 513 -1.96 -27.13 -20.53
N ILE A 514 -1.68 -26.01 -19.88
CA ILE A 514 -2.27 -25.64 -18.59
C ILE A 514 -3.57 -24.88 -18.84
N PHE A 515 -4.70 -25.55 -18.65
CA PHE A 515 -6.01 -24.90 -18.68
C PHE A 515 -6.29 -24.15 -17.37
N SER A 516 -6.00 -22.85 -17.36
CA SER A 516 -6.53 -21.94 -16.33
C SER A 516 -8.00 -21.62 -16.61
N THR A 517 -8.88 -21.87 -15.65
CA THR A 517 -10.34 -21.72 -15.78
C THR A 517 -10.78 -20.26 -15.70
N PHE A 518 -10.35 -19.45 -16.66
CA PHE A 518 -10.72 -18.04 -16.76
C PHE A 518 -10.86 -17.52 -18.20
N HIS A 519 -11.36 -18.31 -19.16
CA HIS A 519 -12.07 -17.82 -20.37
C HIS A 519 -12.84 -18.93 -21.11
N ILE A 520 -14.15 -18.98 -20.87
CA ILE A 520 -15.20 -19.54 -21.75
C ILE A 520 -16.32 -18.49 -21.59
N ILE A 521 -16.73 -17.67 -22.57
CA ILE A 521 -16.94 -17.89 -24.01
C ILE A 521 -16.45 -16.66 -24.82
N ASN A 522 -15.68 -16.86 -25.90
CA ASN A 522 -15.84 -16.13 -27.18
C ASN A 522 -14.85 -16.63 -28.27
N LEU A 523 -15.28 -17.68 -28.97
CA LEU A 523 -14.80 -18.22 -30.23
C LEU A 523 -16.09 -18.69 -30.94
N GLN A 524 -16.44 -18.40 -32.18
CA GLN A 524 -15.84 -17.69 -33.34
C GLN A 524 -16.94 -16.73 -33.91
N SER A 525 -16.76 -15.82 -34.87
CA SER A 525 -16.19 -15.95 -36.22
C SER A 525 -15.88 -14.55 -36.79
N SER A 526 -14.65 -14.19 -37.13
CA SER A 526 -13.89 -14.58 -38.33
C SER A 526 -14.48 -14.08 -39.67
N THR A 527 -13.95 -12.96 -40.17
CA THR A 527 -13.66 -12.77 -41.61
C THR A 527 -12.41 -11.90 -41.75
N GLN A 528 -11.37 -12.45 -42.36
CA GLN A 528 -10.20 -11.66 -42.79
C GLN A 528 -10.57 -10.77 -43.97
N SER A 529 -9.95 -9.58 -44.03
CA SER A 529 -9.94 -8.73 -45.22
C SER A 529 -8.93 -9.27 -46.23
N TYR A 530 -9.41 -9.57 -47.44
CA TYR A 530 -8.57 -9.60 -48.65
C TYR A 530 -8.90 -8.36 -49.48
N SER A 531 -7.91 -7.51 -49.70
CA SER A 531 -7.98 -6.42 -50.68
C SER A 531 -7.56 -6.93 -52.06
N ASN A 532 -8.32 -6.59 -53.12
CA ASN A 532 -7.79 -5.86 -54.30
C ASN A 532 -8.82 -5.66 -55.43
N PHE A 533 -8.54 -4.65 -56.26
CA PHE A 533 -9.12 -4.32 -57.59
C PHE A 533 -10.52 -3.66 -57.70
N SER A 534 -10.49 -2.33 -57.68
CA SER A 534 -10.97 -1.42 -58.75
C SER A 534 -12.27 -1.74 -59.53
N THR A 535 -13.25 -0.82 -59.49
CA THR A 535 -13.41 0.27 -60.50
C THR A 535 -14.60 1.19 -60.14
N THR A 536 -14.58 2.42 -60.66
CA THR A 536 -15.63 3.46 -60.54
C THR A 536 -16.53 3.44 -61.81
N PRO A 537 -17.52 4.36 -62.05
CA PRO A 537 -18.08 5.45 -61.23
C PRO A 537 -19.65 5.54 -61.25
N SER A 538 -20.19 6.63 -60.69
CA SER A 538 -21.48 7.29 -61.06
C SER A 538 -22.80 6.64 -60.55
N THR A 539 -23.91 7.34 -60.27
CA THR A 539 -24.21 8.79 -60.08
C THR A 539 -25.56 8.94 -59.33
N THR A 540 -25.87 10.18 -58.89
CA THR A 540 -27.23 10.75 -58.68
C THR A 540 -28.24 10.13 -57.68
N LYS A 541 -28.45 10.85 -56.57
CA LYS A 541 -29.74 11.05 -55.85
C LYS A 541 -30.71 11.93 -56.70
N PRO A 542 -31.99 12.21 -56.32
CA PRO A 542 -32.89 11.65 -55.27
C PRO A 542 -34.14 11.02 -55.97
N PRO A 543 -35.46 11.16 -55.61
CA PRO A 543 -36.15 11.60 -54.37
C PRO A 543 -37.40 10.77 -53.90
N THR A 544 -37.96 11.19 -52.76
CA THR A 544 -39.39 11.17 -52.33
C THR A 544 -40.22 9.87 -52.14
N LEU A 545 -40.45 9.56 -50.86
CA LEU A 545 -41.76 9.51 -50.17
C LEU A 545 -43.02 8.99 -50.91
N GLN A 546 -43.62 7.91 -50.36
CA GLN A 546 -45.04 7.92 -49.95
C GLN A 546 -45.35 6.80 -48.91
N ILE A 547 -46.52 6.90 -48.27
CA ILE A 547 -46.90 6.20 -47.00
C ILE A 547 -48.14 5.31 -47.25
N TYR A 548 -48.39 4.37 -46.32
CA TYR A 548 -49.61 3.55 -46.08
C TYR A 548 -49.67 2.17 -46.79
N PRO A 549 -50.45 1.18 -46.25
CA PRO A 549 -50.64 0.83 -44.84
C PRO A 549 -50.52 -0.70 -44.57
N ASN A 550 -50.61 -1.11 -43.29
CA ASN A 550 -50.76 -2.52 -42.87
C ASN A 550 -52.01 -3.20 -43.48
N PRO A 551 -51.98 -4.54 -43.61
CA PRO A 551 -52.87 -5.33 -42.75
C PRO A 551 -52.20 -6.51 -42.03
N ILE A 552 -52.85 -6.97 -40.96
CA ILE A 552 -52.43 -8.06 -40.06
C ILE A 552 -52.91 -9.43 -40.60
N SER A 553 -52.31 -10.51 -40.05
CA SER A 553 -52.52 -11.96 -40.28
C SER A 553 -51.64 -12.52 -41.40
N THR A 554 -50.95 -13.66 -41.25
CA THR A 554 -51.09 -14.77 -40.28
C THR A 554 -49.69 -15.38 -40.04
N ILE A 555 -49.25 -15.74 -38.82
CA ILE A 555 -49.28 -17.10 -38.24
C ILE A 555 -48.68 -17.04 -36.82
N LEU A 556 -49.14 -17.92 -35.94
CA LEU A 556 -48.69 -18.08 -34.54
C LEU A 556 -47.39 -18.90 -34.47
N GLU A 557 -46.47 -18.56 -33.55
CA GLU A 557 -46.13 -19.44 -32.42
C GLU A 557 -45.23 -18.74 -31.37
N GLU A 558 -45.20 -19.34 -30.19
CA GLU A 558 -44.94 -18.74 -28.87
C GLU A 558 -43.52 -18.17 -28.63
N THR A 559 -43.42 -16.89 -28.26
CA THR A 559 -42.44 -16.41 -27.26
C THR A 559 -43.07 -15.39 -26.31
N SER A 560 -42.52 -15.28 -25.09
CA SER A 560 -43.21 -14.75 -23.91
C SER A 560 -43.56 -13.25 -23.93
N TRP A 561 -44.82 -12.94 -23.63
CA TRP A 561 -45.40 -11.59 -23.50
C TRP A 561 -44.72 -10.63 -22.51
N THR A 562 -43.86 -11.12 -21.62
CA THR A 562 -43.16 -10.29 -20.61
C THR A 562 -42.08 -9.39 -21.22
N SER A 563 -41.40 -9.82 -22.29
CA SER A 563 -40.25 -9.08 -22.84
C SER A 563 -40.64 -7.79 -23.57
N ILE A 564 -41.82 -7.75 -24.19
CA ILE A 564 -42.29 -6.61 -25.00
C ILE A 564 -42.73 -5.45 -24.09
N GLN A 565 -43.25 -5.75 -22.90
CA GLN A 565 -43.79 -4.74 -21.99
C GLN A 565 -42.68 -3.95 -21.25
N GLU A 566 -41.55 -4.59 -20.93
CA GLU A 566 -40.39 -3.89 -20.35
C GLU A 566 -39.67 -3.01 -21.39
N GLN A 567 -39.49 -3.50 -22.61
CA GLN A 567 -38.84 -2.75 -23.69
C GLN A 567 -39.67 -1.51 -24.09
N SER A 568 -41.01 -1.65 -24.17
CA SER A 568 -41.95 -0.54 -24.36
C SER A 568 -41.83 0.54 -23.27
N GLN A 569 -41.78 0.17 -22.00
CA GLN A 569 -41.67 1.14 -20.90
C GLN A 569 -40.30 1.83 -20.85
N ALA A 570 -39.21 1.15 -21.21
CA ALA A 570 -37.89 1.77 -21.31
C ALA A 570 -37.86 2.84 -22.42
N SER A 571 -38.34 2.51 -23.62
CA SER A 571 -38.45 3.45 -24.74
C SER A 571 -39.38 4.62 -24.44
N PHE A 572 -40.52 4.39 -23.80
CA PHE A 572 -41.45 5.47 -23.42
C PHE A 572 -40.86 6.38 -22.33
N ARG A 573 -40.17 5.84 -21.31
CA ARG A 573 -39.46 6.65 -20.30
C ARG A 573 -38.33 7.46 -20.91
N PHE A 574 -37.58 6.89 -21.86
CA PHE A 574 -36.55 7.61 -22.60
C PHE A 574 -37.14 8.77 -23.42
N PHE A 575 -38.20 8.50 -24.19
CA PHE A 575 -38.89 9.51 -24.99
C PHE A 575 -39.51 10.62 -24.13
N VAL A 576 -40.17 10.29 -23.02
CA VAL A 576 -40.74 11.28 -22.08
C VAL A 576 -39.63 12.08 -21.39
N ALA A 577 -38.51 11.46 -21.00
CA ALA A 577 -37.37 12.18 -20.45
C ALA A 577 -36.73 13.14 -21.46
N GLN A 578 -36.62 12.72 -22.73
CA GLN A 578 -36.10 13.55 -23.83
C GLN A 578 -37.06 14.71 -24.14
N MET A 579 -38.37 14.46 -24.21
CA MET A 579 -39.40 15.48 -24.41
C MET A 579 -39.43 16.50 -23.25
N LEU A 580 -39.40 16.04 -22.00
CA LEU A 580 -39.34 16.91 -20.82
C LEU A 580 -38.04 17.70 -20.75
N ARG A 581 -36.91 17.12 -21.19
CA ARG A 581 -35.65 17.84 -21.33
C ARG A 581 -35.74 18.95 -22.37
N THR A 582 -36.27 18.69 -23.56
CA THR A 582 -36.47 19.73 -24.59
C THR A 582 -37.45 20.83 -24.13
N LEU A 583 -38.49 20.47 -23.38
CA LEU A 583 -39.43 21.43 -22.78
C LEU A 583 -38.77 22.29 -21.70
N PHE A 584 -37.91 21.70 -20.86
CA PHE A 584 -37.16 22.41 -19.83
C PHE A 584 -36.07 23.32 -20.44
N GLU A 585 -35.31 22.84 -21.42
CA GLU A 585 -34.30 23.62 -22.15
C GLU A 585 -34.95 24.79 -22.91
N TRP A 586 -36.11 24.59 -23.54
CA TRP A 586 -36.92 25.67 -24.12
C TRP A 586 -37.43 26.67 -23.08
N ALA A 587 -37.96 26.20 -21.95
CA ALA A 587 -38.46 27.08 -20.89
C ALA A 587 -37.36 27.93 -20.23
N VAL A 588 -36.14 27.37 -20.06
CA VAL A 588 -35.02 28.10 -19.46
C VAL A 588 -34.41 29.11 -20.45
N THR A 589 -34.26 28.75 -21.72
CA THR A 589 -33.76 29.69 -22.76
C THR A 589 -34.73 30.84 -23.04
N PHE A 590 -36.03 30.66 -22.80
CA PHE A 590 -37.02 31.75 -22.85
C PHE A 590 -36.90 32.73 -21.66
N VAL A 591 -36.36 32.30 -20.52
CA VAL A 591 -36.22 33.12 -19.30
C VAL A 591 -34.85 33.82 -19.21
N GLN A 592 -33.82 33.28 -19.87
CA GLN A 592 -32.48 33.87 -19.96
C GLN A 592 -31.93 33.74 -21.38
N PRO A 593 -32.17 34.71 -22.28
CA PRO A 593 -31.70 34.64 -23.67
C PRO A 593 -30.17 34.58 -23.77
N ASP A 594 -29.44 35.29 -22.90
CA ASP A 594 -27.97 35.30 -22.87
C ASP A 594 -27.38 33.93 -22.50
N ALA A 595 -28.13 33.09 -21.78
CA ALA A 595 -27.72 31.73 -21.42
C ALA A 595 -27.88 30.72 -22.58
N ALA A 596 -28.51 31.10 -23.71
CA ALA A 596 -28.76 30.17 -24.82
C ALA A 596 -27.47 29.55 -25.39
N LEU A 597 -26.40 30.36 -25.50
CA LEU A 597 -25.08 29.87 -25.92
C LEU A 597 -24.53 28.84 -24.91
N TRP A 598 -24.65 29.12 -23.61
CA TRP A 598 -24.17 28.23 -22.55
C TRP A 598 -24.85 26.84 -22.60
N TYR A 599 -26.17 26.79 -22.86
CA TYR A 599 -26.90 25.53 -23.02
C TYR A 599 -26.54 24.78 -24.30
N ALA A 600 -26.39 25.48 -25.44
CA ALA A 600 -25.93 24.87 -26.69
C ALA A 600 -24.54 24.22 -26.51
N VAL A 601 -23.61 24.94 -25.88
CA VAL A 601 -22.27 24.44 -25.55
C VAL A 601 -22.35 23.22 -24.64
N LYS A 602 -23.09 23.26 -23.54
CA LYS A 602 -23.25 22.12 -22.61
C LYS A 602 -23.77 20.85 -23.30
N ASN A 603 -24.66 21.01 -24.28
CA ASN A 603 -25.28 19.91 -25.01
C ASN A 603 -24.48 19.42 -26.25
N ASN A 604 -23.31 20.00 -26.54
CA ASN A 604 -22.51 19.74 -27.75
C ASN A 604 -23.20 20.11 -29.07
N ASP A 605 -24.09 21.11 -29.05
CA ASP A 605 -24.81 21.55 -30.25
C ASP A 605 -23.96 22.56 -31.04
N VAL A 606 -23.03 22.03 -31.86
CA VAL A 606 -22.10 22.81 -32.68
C VAL A 606 -22.83 23.70 -33.68
N ASP A 607 -23.97 23.26 -34.22
CA ASP A 607 -24.77 24.03 -35.18
C ASP A 607 -25.49 25.20 -34.51
N ALA A 608 -26.03 25.00 -33.29
CA ALA A 608 -26.59 26.09 -32.50
C ALA A 608 -25.51 27.08 -32.03
N VAL A 609 -24.31 26.61 -31.65
CA VAL A 609 -23.16 27.48 -31.33
C VAL A 609 -22.75 28.33 -32.53
N ASN A 610 -22.50 27.71 -33.70
CA ASN A 610 -22.16 28.43 -34.92
C ASN A 610 -23.29 29.36 -35.39
N GLY A 611 -24.54 28.93 -35.24
CA GLY A 611 -25.73 29.75 -35.50
C GLY A 611 -25.83 30.96 -34.57
N PHE A 612 -25.47 30.83 -33.30
CA PHE A 612 -25.45 31.93 -32.34
C PHE A 612 -24.30 32.91 -32.65
N LEU A 613 -23.08 32.40 -32.90
CA LEU A 613 -21.90 33.20 -33.22
C LEU A 613 -21.97 33.93 -34.57
N SER A 614 -22.86 33.50 -35.48
CA SER A 614 -23.02 34.12 -36.81
C SER A 614 -24.23 35.07 -36.93
N ARG A 615 -25.20 34.99 -36.02
CA ARG A 615 -26.44 35.79 -36.05
C ARG A 615 -26.43 36.99 -35.11
N ASN A 616 -25.62 36.96 -34.05
CA ASN A 616 -25.55 38.00 -33.04
C ASN A 616 -24.35 38.94 -33.30
N ASP A 617 -24.40 40.14 -32.73
CA ASP A 617 -23.28 41.08 -32.79
C ASP A 617 -22.20 40.75 -31.74
N ILE A 618 -21.06 41.44 -31.84
CA ILE A 618 -19.88 41.17 -31.00
C ILE A 618 -20.18 41.39 -29.51
N GLU A 619 -21.04 42.36 -29.18
CA GLU A 619 -21.38 42.70 -27.80
C GLU A 619 -22.31 41.65 -27.17
N ALA A 620 -23.33 41.19 -27.90
CA ALA A 620 -24.17 40.08 -27.47
C ALA A 620 -23.39 38.76 -27.35
N VAL A 621 -22.45 38.50 -28.27
CA VAL A 621 -21.54 37.35 -28.18
C VAL A 621 -20.64 37.45 -26.95
N ARG A 622 -20.07 38.64 -26.66
CA ARG A 622 -19.27 38.86 -25.43
C ARG A 622 -20.10 38.59 -24.17
N SER A 623 -21.27 39.21 -24.06
CA SER A 623 -22.17 39.04 -22.91
C SER A 623 -22.50 37.56 -22.66
N ALA A 624 -22.88 36.82 -23.71
CA ALA A 624 -23.20 35.40 -23.63
C ALA A 624 -21.99 34.51 -23.24
N LEU A 625 -20.76 34.93 -23.54
CA LEU A 625 -19.53 34.22 -23.15
C LEU A 625 -19.12 34.48 -21.70
N GLU A 626 -19.60 35.55 -21.08
CA GLU A 626 -19.36 35.89 -19.66
C GLU A 626 -20.40 35.25 -18.72
N VAL A 627 -21.48 34.67 -19.26
CA VAL A 627 -22.50 33.94 -18.47
C VAL A 627 -21.90 32.71 -17.79
N THR A 628 -22.06 32.63 -16.47
CA THR A 628 -21.57 31.54 -15.63
C THR A 628 -22.72 30.73 -15.00
N ASP A 629 -22.45 29.47 -14.64
CA ASP A 629 -23.35 28.67 -13.80
C ASP A 629 -23.09 28.87 -12.29
N SER A 630 -23.73 28.06 -11.45
CA SER A 630 -23.58 28.14 -9.98
C SER A 630 -22.15 27.93 -9.48
N GLU A 631 -21.30 27.29 -10.28
CA GLU A 631 -19.90 27.00 -9.94
C GLU A 631 -18.93 28.05 -10.53
N GLY A 632 -19.44 29.02 -11.32
CA GLY A 632 -18.63 30.02 -12.01
C GLY A 632 -18.13 29.59 -13.40
N LEU A 633 -18.69 28.53 -13.99
CA LEU A 633 -18.22 28.02 -15.28
C LEU A 633 -18.81 28.79 -16.46
N THR A 634 -17.95 29.49 -17.22
CA THR A 634 -18.32 30.09 -18.52
C THR A 634 -18.64 29.01 -19.57
N PRO A 635 -19.21 29.35 -20.74
CA PRO A 635 -19.49 28.34 -21.78
C PRO A 635 -18.22 27.59 -22.20
N LEU A 636 -17.10 28.31 -22.37
CA LEU A 636 -15.82 27.70 -22.73
C LEU A 636 -15.33 26.72 -21.65
N LEU A 637 -15.37 27.09 -20.37
CA LEU A 637 -14.97 26.20 -19.29
C LEU A 637 -15.86 24.94 -19.25
N MET A 638 -17.17 25.09 -19.48
CA MET A 638 -18.10 23.96 -19.62
C MET A 638 -17.75 23.05 -20.82
N ALA A 639 -17.38 23.61 -21.98
CA ALA A 639 -16.91 22.83 -23.12
C ALA A 639 -15.63 22.02 -22.78
N CYS A 640 -14.70 22.64 -22.05
CA CYS A 640 -13.46 22.01 -21.59
C CYS A 640 -13.70 20.89 -20.57
N VAL A 641 -14.62 21.07 -19.61
CA VAL A 641 -15.06 20.01 -18.68
C VAL A 641 -15.67 18.81 -19.42
N ARG A 642 -16.48 19.09 -20.44
CA ARG A 642 -17.23 18.07 -21.18
C ARG A 642 -16.38 17.31 -22.20
N GLY A 643 -15.30 17.91 -22.72
CA GLY A 643 -14.47 17.33 -23.78
C GLY A 643 -14.99 17.65 -25.20
N HIS A 644 -15.77 18.72 -25.36
CA HIS A 644 -16.45 19.05 -26.61
C HIS A 644 -15.52 19.78 -27.60
N VAL A 645 -14.58 19.05 -28.21
CA VAL A 645 -13.51 19.61 -29.06
C VAL A 645 -14.02 20.53 -30.16
N GLN A 646 -15.06 20.13 -30.90
CA GLN A 646 -15.61 20.93 -32.01
C GLN A 646 -16.26 22.23 -31.54
N VAL A 647 -16.84 22.24 -30.33
CA VAL A 647 -17.37 23.46 -29.71
C VAL A 647 -16.25 24.37 -29.24
N VAL A 648 -15.18 23.81 -28.65
CA VAL A 648 -13.98 24.59 -28.27
C VAL A 648 -13.34 25.21 -29.52
N GLN A 649 -13.26 24.47 -30.63
CA GLN A 649 -12.82 24.99 -31.93
C GLN A 649 -13.68 26.15 -32.42
N ALA A 650 -14.99 25.96 -32.54
CA ALA A 650 -15.93 27.00 -33.01
C ALA A 650 -15.90 28.28 -32.16
N LEU A 651 -15.69 28.17 -30.84
CA LEU A 651 -15.56 29.31 -29.92
C LEU A 651 -14.21 30.07 -30.08
N LEU A 652 -13.15 29.40 -30.53
CA LEU A 652 -11.80 29.94 -30.67
C LEU A 652 -11.46 30.42 -32.10
N GLU A 653 -12.11 29.88 -33.13
CA GLU A 653 -11.91 30.26 -34.55
C GLU A 653 -12.32 31.70 -34.89
N LYS A 654 -12.94 32.44 -33.97
CA LYS A 654 -13.34 33.84 -34.17
C LYS A 654 -12.31 34.77 -33.52
N ASP A 655 -11.50 35.44 -34.35
CA ASP A 655 -10.48 36.44 -33.93
C ASP A 655 -11.03 37.47 -32.91
N GLN A 656 -12.31 37.84 -33.06
CA GLN A 656 -13.01 38.82 -32.23
C GLN A 656 -13.29 38.33 -30.80
N VAL A 657 -13.28 37.01 -30.58
CA VAL A 657 -13.56 36.34 -29.30
C VAL A 657 -12.28 35.85 -28.60
N HIS A 658 -11.23 35.58 -29.39
CA HIS A 658 -9.95 34.99 -28.97
C HIS A 658 -9.35 35.61 -27.70
N ASN A 659 -9.32 36.94 -27.61
CA ASN A 659 -8.73 37.69 -26.49
C ASN A 659 -9.55 37.63 -25.18
N ILE A 660 -10.87 37.40 -25.27
CA ILE A 660 -11.76 37.29 -24.11
C ILE A 660 -11.60 35.89 -23.49
N VAL A 661 -11.68 34.89 -24.37
CA VAL A 661 -11.57 33.45 -24.06
C VAL A 661 -10.29 33.10 -23.29
N GLN A 662 -9.14 33.66 -23.67
CA GLN A 662 -7.83 33.37 -23.05
C GLN A 662 -7.74 33.71 -21.56
N LYS A 663 -8.59 34.62 -21.05
CA LYS A 663 -8.52 35.15 -19.67
C LYS A 663 -9.66 34.65 -18.78
N GLN A 664 -10.56 33.82 -19.30
CA GLN A 664 -11.66 33.28 -18.52
C GLN A 664 -11.15 32.32 -17.45
N THR A 665 -11.56 32.53 -16.21
CA THR A 665 -11.23 31.67 -15.07
C THR A 665 -12.45 31.49 -14.16
N ASP A 666 -12.52 30.35 -13.46
CA ASP A 666 -13.52 30.13 -12.40
C ASP A 666 -13.20 30.97 -11.14
N HIS A 667 -14.05 30.86 -10.11
CA HIS A 667 -13.84 31.54 -8.82
C HIS A 667 -12.55 31.12 -8.09
N HIS A 668 -11.85 30.07 -8.53
CA HIS A 668 -10.57 29.61 -8.00
C HIS A 668 -9.38 29.97 -8.92
N GLY A 669 -9.60 30.71 -10.01
CA GLY A 669 -8.55 31.07 -10.97
C GLY A 669 -8.15 29.94 -11.92
N ASN A 670 -8.94 28.86 -12.01
CA ASN A 670 -8.71 27.77 -12.97
C ASN A 670 -9.13 28.23 -14.37
N GLY A 671 -8.21 28.17 -15.33
CA GLY A 671 -8.47 28.50 -16.73
C GLY A 671 -8.95 27.30 -17.57
N PRO A 672 -9.14 27.48 -18.89
CA PRO A 672 -9.62 26.43 -19.78
C PRO A 672 -8.74 25.17 -19.77
N VAL A 673 -7.42 25.37 -19.72
CA VAL A 673 -6.43 24.27 -19.67
C VAL A 673 -6.54 23.51 -18.34
N HIS A 674 -6.71 24.19 -17.20
CA HIS A 674 -6.94 23.51 -15.91
C HIS A 674 -8.19 22.63 -15.95
N HIS A 675 -9.31 23.13 -16.48
CA HIS A 675 -10.55 22.34 -16.55
C HIS A 675 -10.45 21.15 -17.51
N ALA A 676 -9.82 21.32 -18.69
CA ALA A 676 -9.58 20.22 -19.61
C ALA A 676 -8.70 19.12 -18.96
N CYS A 677 -7.65 19.53 -18.24
CA CYS A 677 -6.78 18.63 -17.47
C CYS A 677 -7.48 17.91 -16.31
N MET A 678 -8.27 18.64 -15.50
CA MET A 678 -9.01 18.09 -14.36
C MET A 678 -10.01 16.98 -14.73
N HIS A 679 -10.40 16.92 -16.00
CA HIS A 679 -11.35 15.94 -16.53
C HIS A 679 -10.74 15.02 -17.61
N GLY A 680 -9.41 14.98 -17.75
CA GLY A 680 -8.71 14.09 -18.67
C GLY A 680 -9.09 14.30 -20.14
N ARG A 681 -9.20 15.56 -20.60
CA ARG A 681 -9.61 15.90 -21.97
C ARG A 681 -8.41 16.19 -22.86
N SER A 682 -7.57 15.17 -23.11
CA SER A 682 -6.31 15.31 -23.84
C SER A 682 -6.45 15.98 -25.21
N GLU A 683 -7.47 15.63 -26.00
CA GLU A 683 -7.76 16.30 -27.29
C GLU A 683 -8.05 17.80 -27.15
N VAL A 684 -8.76 18.20 -26.09
CA VAL A 684 -9.02 19.61 -25.78
C VAL A 684 -7.74 20.31 -25.30
N VAL A 685 -6.94 19.65 -24.45
CA VAL A 685 -5.64 20.19 -24.02
C VAL A 685 -4.73 20.44 -25.22
N GLN A 686 -4.58 19.45 -26.11
CA GLN A 686 -3.80 19.56 -27.34
C GLN A 686 -4.22 20.75 -28.19
N TYR A 687 -5.52 20.93 -28.40
CA TYR A 687 -6.04 22.07 -29.17
C TYR A 687 -5.76 23.40 -28.46
N LEU A 688 -6.10 23.52 -27.17
CA LEU A 688 -5.90 24.76 -26.40
C LEU A 688 -4.43 25.20 -26.38
N VAL A 689 -3.48 24.30 -26.14
CA VAL A 689 -2.05 24.68 -26.04
C VAL A 689 -1.38 24.96 -27.38
N SER A 690 -2.04 24.59 -28.49
CA SER A 690 -1.63 24.97 -29.85
C SER A 690 -2.04 26.41 -30.22
N GLN A 691 -2.99 27.02 -29.49
CA GLN A 691 -3.46 28.37 -29.77
C GLN A 691 -2.49 29.45 -29.26
N LEU A 692 -2.27 30.48 -30.08
CA LEU A 692 -1.51 31.66 -29.68
C LEU A 692 -2.26 32.41 -28.57
N GLY A 693 -1.55 32.71 -27.47
CA GLY A 693 -2.08 33.46 -26.32
C GLY A 693 -2.62 32.61 -25.16
N ILE A 694 -2.87 31.32 -25.36
CA ILE A 694 -3.22 30.41 -24.25
C ILE A 694 -1.95 29.94 -23.55
N SER A 695 -1.77 30.31 -22.28
CA SER A 695 -0.62 29.90 -21.47
C SER A 695 -0.79 28.48 -20.91
N PRO A 696 0.11 27.53 -21.20
CA PRO A 696 0.05 26.17 -20.64
C PRO A 696 0.50 26.10 -19.17
N TYR A 697 1.07 27.19 -18.63
CA TYR A 697 1.65 27.27 -17.29
C TYR A 697 0.95 28.30 -16.38
N LEU A 698 -0.25 28.78 -16.72
CA LEU A 698 -1.00 29.74 -15.89
C LEU A 698 -1.23 29.21 -14.46
N LEU A 699 -0.95 30.00 -13.42
CA LEU A 699 -1.24 29.60 -12.04
C LEU A 699 -2.65 30.00 -11.61
N ASN A 700 -3.37 29.08 -10.96
CA ASN A 700 -4.64 29.37 -10.31
C ASN A 700 -4.42 30.08 -8.94
N THR A 701 -5.51 30.42 -8.22
CA THR A 701 -5.43 31.09 -6.90
C THR A 701 -4.67 30.29 -5.83
N SER A 702 -4.52 28.97 -6.03
CA SER A 702 -3.75 28.08 -5.15
C SER A 702 -2.27 27.94 -5.57
N GLY A 703 -1.82 28.69 -6.58
CA GLY A 703 -0.44 28.63 -7.07
C GLY A 703 -0.13 27.35 -7.86
N GLN A 704 -1.12 26.75 -8.52
CA GLN A 704 -0.96 25.51 -9.28
C GLN A 704 -1.10 25.74 -10.79
N SER A 705 -0.15 25.23 -11.57
CA SER A 705 -0.26 25.14 -13.02
C SER A 705 -1.22 24.01 -13.45
N PRO A 706 -1.70 23.97 -14.70
CA PRO A 706 -2.48 22.83 -15.20
C PRO A 706 -1.73 21.50 -15.05
N LEU A 707 -0.41 21.51 -15.22
CA LEU A 707 0.45 20.34 -15.06
C LEU A 707 0.51 19.87 -13.59
N ASP A 708 0.67 20.80 -12.63
CA ASP A 708 0.62 20.48 -11.19
C ASP A 708 -0.73 19.85 -10.80
N VAL A 709 -1.83 20.39 -11.31
CA VAL A 709 -3.19 19.86 -11.05
C VAL A 709 -3.38 18.47 -11.66
N THR A 710 -2.91 18.24 -12.89
CA THR A 710 -3.03 16.94 -13.57
C THR A 710 -2.25 15.85 -12.82
N ARG A 711 -0.99 16.12 -12.47
CA ARG A 711 -0.14 15.20 -11.67
C ARG A 711 -0.78 14.92 -10.31
N SER A 712 -1.28 15.95 -9.62
CA SER A 712 -1.98 15.81 -8.32
C SER A 712 -3.25 14.96 -8.39
N ILE A 713 -3.97 14.95 -9.52
CA ILE A 713 -5.14 14.06 -9.71
C ILE A 713 -4.66 12.63 -9.95
N TYR A 714 -3.70 12.45 -10.86
CA TYR A 714 -3.09 11.15 -11.18
C TYR A 714 -2.54 10.44 -9.92
N GLU A 715 -1.85 11.18 -9.03
CA GLU A 715 -1.30 10.65 -7.77
C GLU A 715 -2.36 10.32 -6.70
N ARG A 716 -3.54 10.97 -6.73
CA ARG A 716 -4.60 10.76 -5.73
C ARG A 716 -5.54 9.61 -6.09
N GLU A 717 -5.76 9.34 -7.37
CA GLU A 717 -6.64 8.27 -7.84
C GLU A 717 -5.89 6.93 -7.90
N TYR A 718 -5.63 6.33 -6.74
CA TYR A 718 -5.04 4.99 -6.62
C TYR A 718 -5.87 3.93 -7.39
N GLY A 719 -5.42 3.53 -8.58
CA GLY A 719 -6.08 2.50 -9.39
C GLY A 719 -5.68 2.50 -10.86
N ASP A 720 -6.57 1.97 -11.69
CA ASP A 720 -6.49 1.96 -13.16
C ASP A 720 -6.84 3.36 -13.71
N VAL A 721 -5.90 4.30 -13.57
CA VAL A 721 -6.11 5.70 -13.96
C VAL A 721 -6.30 5.78 -15.48
N PRO A 722 -7.37 6.44 -15.99
CA PRO A 722 -7.58 6.55 -17.43
C PRO A 722 -6.37 7.15 -18.14
N LYS A 723 -5.88 6.46 -19.18
CA LYS A 723 -4.73 6.87 -20.03
C LYS A 723 -4.77 8.37 -20.41
N GLN A 724 -5.96 8.91 -20.60
CA GLN A 724 -6.23 10.30 -20.95
C GLN A 724 -5.56 11.34 -20.01
N PHE A 725 -5.31 11.01 -18.73
CA PHE A 725 -4.57 11.88 -17.82
C PHE A 725 -3.06 11.87 -18.08
N LEU A 726 -2.47 10.73 -18.47
CA LEU A 726 -1.08 10.66 -18.92
C LEU A 726 -0.91 11.41 -20.24
N ASP A 727 -1.84 11.23 -21.19
CA ASP A 727 -1.85 11.98 -22.45
C ASP A 727 -1.86 13.51 -22.16
N CYS A 728 -2.64 13.99 -21.19
CA CYS A 728 -2.62 15.40 -20.76
C CYS A 728 -1.26 15.86 -20.18
N ILE A 729 -0.58 14.99 -19.41
CA ILE A 729 0.75 15.30 -18.85
C ILE A 729 1.78 15.41 -19.96
N ASP A 730 1.86 14.42 -20.85
CA ASP A 730 2.83 14.40 -21.95
C ASP A 730 2.67 15.61 -22.89
N ILE A 731 1.43 16.00 -23.22
CA ILE A 731 1.13 17.19 -24.03
C ILE A 731 1.65 18.48 -23.36
N LEU A 732 1.37 18.66 -22.06
CA LEU A 732 1.79 19.84 -21.33
C LEU A 732 3.31 19.91 -21.16
N GLU A 733 3.95 18.78 -20.89
CA GLU A 733 5.40 18.71 -20.76
C GLU A 733 6.10 18.97 -22.09
N GLN A 734 5.67 18.33 -23.18
CA GLN A 734 6.18 18.60 -24.53
C GLN A 734 6.03 20.09 -24.89
N ARG A 735 4.92 20.72 -24.52
CA ARG A 735 4.66 22.14 -24.78
C ARG A 735 5.52 23.09 -23.96
N CYS A 736 5.90 22.68 -22.75
CA CYS A 736 6.68 23.47 -21.79
C CYS A 736 8.18 23.19 -21.81
N THR A 737 8.63 22.12 -22.46
CA THR A 737 10.06 21.73 -22.56
C THR A 737 10.86 22.80 -23.27
N VAL A 738 11.95 23.25 -22.63
CA VAL A 738 12.94 24.17 -23.21
C VAL A 738 14.30 23.52 -23.43
N PHE A 739 14.58 22.43 -22.71
CA PHE A 739 15.79 21.63 -22.82
C PHE A 739 15.54 20.24 -22.22
N GLU A 740 16.21 19.22 -22.72
CA GLU A 740 16.15 17.87 -22.17
C GLU A 740 17.50 17.18 -22.34
N GLY A 741 17.83 16.27 -21.43
CA GLY A 741 19.11 15.58 -21.51
C GLY A 741 19.37 14.62 -20.35
N TRP A 742 20.32 13.72 -20.59
CA TRP A 742 20.82 12.80 -19.57
C TRP A 742 21.69 13.54 -18.55
N VAL A 743 21.45 13.26 -17.27
CA VAL A 743 22.21 13.82 -16.15
C VAL A 743 22.33 12.79 -15.03
N TYR A 744 23.38 12.85 -14.23
CA TYR A 744 23.43 12.20 -12.93
C TYR A 744 22.96 13.19 -11.87
N GLU A 745 21.92 12.84 -11.10
CA GLU A 745 21.54 13.57 -9.88
C GLU A 745 22.33 13.01 -8.70
N SER A 746 22.92 13.87 -7.87
CA SER A 746 23.43 13.48 -6.55
C SER A 746 22.26 13.25 -5.60
N THR A 747 22.06 12.01 -5.19
CA THR A 747 20.93 11.60 -4.35
C THR A 747 21.38 11.03 -3.01
N ASP A 748 20.61 11.33 -1.98
CA ASP A 748 20.89 10.83 -0.64
C ASP A 748 20.68 9.33 -0.52
N ASN A 749 21.70 8.65 0.00
CA ASN A 749 21.65 7.25 0.37
C ASN A 749 21.75 7.09 1.89
N ILE A 750 21.69 5.85 2.37
CA ILE A 750 21.71 5.54 3.80
C ILE A 750 22.96 6.14 4.49
N ALA A 751 24.13 6.10 3.85
CA ALA A 751 25.36 6.64 4.41
C ALA A 751 25.36 8.18 4.47
N SER A 752 24.94 8.87 3.40
CA SER A 752 24.87 10.34 3.40
C SER A 752 23.84 10.87 4.38
N LYS A 753 22.65 10.24 4.49
CA LYS A 753 21.61 10.62 5.47
C LYS A 753 22.05 10.38 6.91
N THR A 754 22.65 9.23 7.21
CA THR A 754 23.03 8.87 8.58
C THR A 754 24.21 9.70 9.10
N LEU A 755 25.14 10.10 8.22
CA LEU A 755 26.34 10.84 8.61
C LEU A 755 26.24 12.36 8.36
N GLY A 756 25.25 12.83 7.59
CA GLY A 756 25.12 14.23 7.19
C GLY A 756 26.19 14.72 6.20
N VAL A 757 26.92 13.79 5.57
CA VAL A 757 28.08 14.10 4.72
C VAL A 757 27.70 14.01 3.24
N THR A 758 27.68 15.14 2.55
CA THR A 758 27.26 15.24 1.13
C THR A 758 28.23 14.56 0.15
N SER A 759 29.51 14.40 0.50
CA SER A 759 30.47 13.63 -0.33
C SER A 759 30.23 12.11 -0.33
N LEU A 760 29.31 11.62 0.52
CA LEU A 760 28.86 10.23 0.53
C LEU A 760 27.56 10.00 -0.26
N GLN A 761 26.96 11.04 -0.85
CA GLN A 761 25.79 10.90 -1.71
C GLN A 761 26.09 10.01 -2.93
N SER A 762 25.06 9.38 -3.48
CA SER A 762 25.16 8.47 -4.63
C SER A 762 24.56 9.08 -5.88
N TRP A 763 25.27 8.93 -7.00
CA TRP A 763 24.82 9.38 -8.31
C TRP A 763 23.79 8.43 -8.90
N LYS A 764 22.62 8.95 -9.26
CA LYS A 764 21.61 8.24 -10.07
C LYS A 764 21.52 8.85 -11.45
N ARG A 765 21.64 8.04 -12.51
CA ARG A 765 21.40 8.50 -13.88
C ARG A 765 19.91 8.76 -14.07
N ARG A 766 19.54 9.98 -14.44
CA ARG A 766 18.18 10.44 -14.71
C ARG A 766 18.09 10.96 -16.14
N TYR A 767 16.92 10.80 -16.76
CA TYR A 767 16.56 11.65 -17.88
C TYR A 767 15.89 12.90 -17.31
N CYS A 768 16.44 14.07 -17.60
CA CYS A 768 15.91 15.34 -17.11
C CYS A 768 15.24 16.10 -18.23
N VAL A 769 13.98 16.47 -18.02
CA VAL A 769 13.24 17.40 -18.87
C VAL A 769 13.16 18.73 -18.13
N VAL A 770 13.61 19.82 -18.76
CA VAL A 770 13.57 21.17 -18.19
C VAL A 770 12.38 21.91 -18.77
N LEU A 771 11.43 22.25 -17.90
CA LEU A 771 10.19 22.94 -18.28
C LEU A 771 10.25 24.43 -17.94
N ARG A 772 9.71 25.26 -18.84
CA ARG A 772 9.32 26.65 -18.53
C ARG A 772 8.14 26.64 -17.55
N THR A 773 8.22 27.49 -16.53
CA THR A 773 7.16 27.69 -15.54
C THR A 773 6.49 29.07 -15.70
N ALA A 774 5.46 29.34 -14.90
CA ALA A 774 4.86 30.67 -14.77
C ALA A 774 5.83 31.75 -14.25
N LEU A 775 6.87 31.31 -13.54
CA LEU A 775 7.83 32.16 -12.86
C LEU A 775 8.94 32.51 -13.85
N ARG A 776 8.97 33.75 -14.33
CA ARG A 776 9.89 34.22 -15.39
C ARG A 776 11.38 33.95 -15.15
N THR A 777 11.79 33.72 -13.89
CA THR A 777 13.17 33.43 -13.46
C THR A 777 13.44 31.98 -13.04
N HIS A 778 12.42 31.11 -13.06
CA HIS A 778 12.53 29.72 -12.59
C HIS A 778 12.10 28.71 -13.64
N PHE A 779 12.84 27.61 -13.68
CA PHE A 779 12.56 26.46 -14.54
C PHE A 779 12.41 25.20 -13.67
N GLU A 780 11.65 24.24 -14.15
CA GLU A 780 11.37 22.99 -13.44
C GLU A 780 12.15 21.84 -14.09
N LEU A 781 13.14 21.29 -13.37
CA LEU A 781 13.78 20.02 -13.69
C LEU A 781 12.85 18.89 -13.26
N VAL A 782 12.41 18.10 -14.24
CA VAL A 782 11.57 16.92 -14.04
C VAL A 782 12.42 15.69 -14.33
N LEU A 783 12.71 14.91 -13.29
CA LEU A 783 13.70 13.84 -13.30
C LEU A 783 13.02 12.46 -13.33
N TYR A 784 13.21 11.76 -14.45
CA TYR A 784 12.67 10.43 -14.70
C TYR A 784 13.69 9.34 -14.35
N ASP A 785 13.21 8.23 -13.78
CA ASP A 785 14.00 7.01 -13.60
C ASP A 785 13.85 6.11 -14.83
N PHE A 786 14.77 5.15 -14.94
CA PHE A 786 14.84 4.21 -16.05
C PHE A 786 13.90 3.00 -15.84
N THR A 787 13.08 2.66 -16.84
CA THR A 787 12.28 1.41 -16.86
C THR A 787 13.15 0.26 -17.37
N ALA A 788 13.15 -0.88 -16.67
CA ALA A 788 14.29 -1.82 -16.64
C ALA A 788 14.63 -2.60 -17.93
N GLU A 789 14.02 -2.31 -19.08
CA GLU A 789 13.96 -3.20 -20.25
C GLU A 789 15.08 -3.00 -21.29
N SER A 790 15.82 -1.89 -21.29
CA SER A 790 16.82 -1.57 -22.33
C SER A 790 17.98 -0.65 -21.88
N ARG A 791 19.12 -1.19 -21.45
CA ARG A 791 20.28 -0.38 -20.98
C ARG A 791 20.94 0.50 -22.07
N ASP A 792 20.39 0.53 -23.27
CA ASP A 792 20.86 1.29 -24.42
C ASP A 792 20.19 2.67 -24.46
N ASP A 793 21.00 3.72 -24.64
CA ASP A 793 20.55 5.11 -24.76
C ASP A 793 19.55 5.35 -25.93
N VAL A 794 19.42 4.38 -26.84
CA VAL A 794 18.56 4.40 -28.04
C VAL A 794 17.14 3.88 -27.78
N ASN A 795 16.97 2.94 -26.85
CA ASN A 795 15.73 2.15 -26.70
C ASN A 795 15.00 2.39 -25.35
N TRP A 796 15.41 3.39 -24.58
CA TRP A 796 14.85 3.65 -23.25
C TRP A 796 13.38 4.06 -23.30
N GLN A 797 12.58 3.62 -22.33
CA GLN A 797 11.22 4.12 -22.10
C GLN A 797 11.12 4.92 -20.80
N ARG A 798 10.43 6.05 -20.88
CA ARG A 798 10.20 7.00 -19.79
C ARG A 798 9.22 6.43 -18.76
N SER A 799 9.51 6.61 -17.47
CA SER A 799 8.55 6.26 -16.42
C SER A 799 7.31 7.16 -16.48
N SER A 800 6.11 6.59 -16.29
CA SER A 800 4.83 7.33 -16.35
C SER A 800 4.69 8.43 -15.31
N THR A 801 5.48 8.39 -14.23
CA THR A 801 5.60 9.44 -13.23
C THR A 801 7.06 9.87 -13.07
N PRO A 802 7.34 11.16 -12.85
CA PRO A 802 8.67 11.61 -12.44
C PRO A 802 8.99 11.13 -11.02
N THR A 803 10.27 10.93 -10.70
CA THR A 803 10.69 10.53 -9.35
C THR A 803 11.13 11.71 -8.49
N SER A 804 11.56 12.80 -9.13
CA SER A 804 11.92 14.04 -8.46
C SER A 804 11.57 15.22 -9.35
N ILE A 805 11.03 16.27 -8.75
CA ILE A 805 10.74 17.54 -9.42
C ILE A 805 11.46 18.63 -8.63
N THR A 806 12.23 19.45 -9.33
CA THR A 806 13.09 20.46 -8.72
C THR A 806 12.98 21.78 -9.48
N LEU A 807 12.65 22.87 -8.79
CA LEU A 807 12.73 24.22 -9.35
C LEU A 807 14.17 24.74 -9.19
N PHE A 808 14.76 25.28 -10.26
CA PHE A 808 15.98 26.09 -10.16
C PHE A 808 15.72 27.52 -10.60
N GLN A 809 16.39 28.46 -9.94
CA GLN A 809 16.35 29.89 -10.28
C GLN A 809 17.59 30.25 -11.10
N ILE A 810 17.42 31.13 -12.09
CA ILE A 810 18.54 31.71 -12.83
C ILE A 810 18.91 33.07 -12.24
N GLY A 811 20.20 33.22 -11.93
CA GLY A 811 20.81 34.43 -11.38
C GLY A 811 22.35 34.32 -11.35
N ALA A 812 23.05 35.43 -11.11
CA ALA A 812 24.52 35.51 -11.25
C ALA A 812 25.30 34.43 -10.45
N ASP A 813 24.83 34.08 -9.26
CA ASP A 813 25.47 33.09 -8.36
C ASP A 813 24.72 31.75 -8.30
N SER A 814 23.78 31.49 -9.22
CA SER A 814 22.88 30.32 -9.17
C SER A 814 23.51 28.98 -9.59
N ILE A 815 24.62 29.02 -10.33
CA ILE A 815 25.28 27.87 -10.96
C ILE A 815 26.75 27.87 -10.53
N THR A 816 27.26 26.72 -10.07
CA THR A 816 28.69 26.51 -9.79
C THR A 816 29.21 25.34 -10.60
N PHE A 817 30.12 25.58 -11.54
CA PHE A 817 30.79 24.52 -12.29
C PHE A 817 31.95 23.94 -11.48
N ASN A 818 31.93 22.62 -11.21
CA ASN A 818 32.81 22.00 -10.23
C ASN A 818 34.15 21.59 -10.89
N SER A 819 35.11 22.53 -10.93
CA SER A 819 36.44 22.31 -11.54
C SER A 819 37.42 21.48 -10.69
N LYS A 820 37.07 21.14 -9.45
CA LYS A 820 37.90 20.33 -8.53
C LYS A 820 37.19 19.03 -8.17
N GLN A 821 37.89 17.90 -8.31
CA GLN A 821 37.38 16.60 -7.86
C GLN A 821 37.19 16.58 -6.34
N LYS A 822 36.01 16.17 -5.88
CA LYS A 822 35.76 15.80 -4.48
C LYS A 822 36.64 14.61 -4.07
N PHE A 823 37.05 14.60 -2.80
CA PHE A 823 37.90 13.55 -2.20
C PHE A 823 37.27 12.14 -2.24
N PHE A 824 35.93 12.06 -2.31
CA PHE A 824 35.17 10.83 -2.50
C PHE A 824 34.04 11.07 -3.51
N ASN A 825 33.74 10.02 -4.29
CA ASN A 825 32.63 9.91 -5.24
C ASN A 825 32.43 11.13 -6.18
N SER A 826 33.50 11.74 -6.67
CA SER A 826 33.38 12.79 -7.70
C SER A 826 32.97 12.21 -9.06
N LYS A 827 32.11 12.92 -9.79
CA LYS A 827 31.87 12.66 -11.21
C LYS A 827 32.64 13.69 -12.06
N PRO A 828 33.14 13.31 -13.25
CA PRO A 828 33.50 14.28 -14.26
C PRO A 828 32.25 15.05 -14.69
N PHE A 829 32.42 16.24 -15.28
CA PHE A 829 31.32 17.04 -15.82
C PHE A 829 30.28 17.47 -14.76
N ALA A 830 30.70 17.63 -13.51
CA ALA A 830 29.84 18.02 -12.40
C ALA A 830 29.59 19.54 -12.33
N PHE A 831 28.35 19.91 -12.00
CA PHE A 831 27.90 21.27 -11.77
C PHE A 831 26.86 21.29 -10.65
N THR A 832 26.74 22.41 -9.94
CA THR A 832 25.85 22.58 -8.80
C THR A 832 24.83 23.66 -9.12
N LEU A 833 23.54 23.39 -8.86
CA LEU A 833 22.44 24.33 -9.06
C LEU A 833 21.78 24.68 -7.72
N GLN A 834 21.40 25.95 -7.53
CA GLN A 834 20.61 26.38 -6.37
C GLN A 834 19.12 26.08 -6.57
N CYS A 835 18.64 25.06 -5.87
CA CYS A 835 17.42 24.33 -6.19
C CYS A 835 16.41 24.27 -5.04
N ILE A 836 15.13 24.17 -5.37
CA ILE A 836 14.02 23.87 -4.45
C ILE A 836 13.39 22.55 -4.90
N ARG A 837 13.40 21.52 -4.06
CA ARG A 837 12.66 20.26 -4.34
C ARG A 837 11.15 20.49 -4.13
N LYS A 838 10.33 20.09 -5.10
CA LYS A 838 8.86 20.10 -5.01
C LYS A 838 8.39 18.80 -4.33
N ASP A 839 8.17 18.87 -3.02
CA ASP A 839 7.54 17.78 -2.25
C ASP A 839 6.00 17.78 -2.36
N THR A 840 5.41 18.80 -3.00
CA THR A 840 3.95 18.95 -3.16
C THR A 840 3.59 19.62 -4.49
N SER A 841 2.35 19.43 -4.95
CA SER A 841 1.79 19.98 -6.20
C SER A 841 1.48 21.49 -6.16
N TYR A 842 2.25 22.30 -5.42
CA TYR A 842 2.04 23.74 -5.26
C TYR A 842 3.32 24.51 -5.59
N THR A 843 3.21 25.57 -6.39
CA THR A 843 4.35 26.43 -6.74
C THR A 843 4.41 27.62 -5.76
N SER A 844 4.72 27.34 -4.48
CA SER A 844 4.81 28.35 -3.41
C SER A 844 6.25 28.78 -3.12
N LEU A 845 6.74 29.81 -3.82
CA LEU A 845 8.08 30.39 -3.63
C LEU A 845 8.41 30.94 -2.22
N PRO A 846 7.50 31.62 -1.46
CA PRO A 846 7.95 32.47 -0.34
C PRO A 846 8.52 31.76 0.91
N THR A 847 8.45 30.43 0.99
CA THR A 847 8.77 29.68 2.22
C THR A 847 9.79 28.55 2.02
N MET A 848 10.27 28.33 0.80
CA MET A 848 11.20 27.25 0.48
C MET A 848 12.64 27.76 0.41
N LEU A 849 13.54 27.10 1.13
CA LEU A 849 14.97 27.41 1.10
C LEU A 849 15.63 26.75 -0.12
N HIS A 850 16.38 27.53 -0.90
CA HIS A 850 17.25 26.96 -1.93
C HIS A 850 18.34 26.10 -1.28
N GLN A 851 18.60 24.94 -1.87
CA GLN A 851 19.66 24.01 -1.49
C GLN A 851 20.55 23.74 -2.71
N PRO A 852 21.88 23.66 -2.53
CA PRO A 852 22.78 23.27 -3.60
C PRO A 852 22.58 21.79 -3.92
N ILE A 853 22.06 21.47 -5.12
CA ILE A 853 22.00 20.11 -5.64
C ILE A 853 23.09 19.95 -6.69
N GLU A 854 23.90 18.90 -6.53
CA GLU A 854 24.95 18.56 -7.49
C GLU A 854 24.40 17.63 -8.58
N PHE A 855 24.70 18.00 -9.81
CA PHE A 855 24.41 17.27 -11.03
C PHE A 855 25.71 16.97 -11.78
N ALA A 856 25.72 15.99 -12.68
CA ALA A 856 26.82 15.78 -13.59
C ALA A 856 26.33 15.30 -14.96
N ALA A 857 26.83 15.87 -16.05
CA ALA A 857 26.47 15.38 -17.38
C ALA A 857 27.07 13.98 -17.64
N VAL A 858 26.42 13.18 -18.48
CA VAL A 858 26.88 11.81 -18.77
C VAL A 858 28.09 11.79 -19.71
N THR A 859 28.18 12.75 -20.63
CA THR A 859 29.23 12.87 -21.65
C THR A 859 29.78 14.30 -21.69
N ALA A 860 30.94 14.49 -22.34
CA ALA A 860 31.53 15.82 -22.56
C ALA A 860 30.62 16.71 -23.42
N ASP A 861 30.01 16.16 -24.47
CA ASP A 861 29.07 16.89 -25.33
C ASP A 861 27.79 17.25 -24.56
N GLY A 862 27.30 16.33 -23.72
CA GLY A 862 26.20 16.60 -22.81
C GLY A 862 26.55 17.71 -21.81
N TYR A 863 27.79 17.77 -21.32
CA TYR A 863 28.26 18.85 -20.45
C TYR A 863 28.26 20.20 -21.19
N ALA A 864 28.77 20.23 -22.42
CA ALA A 864 28.73 21.43 -23.26
C ALA A 864 27.29 21.89 -23.54
N ALA A 865 26.36 20.97 -23.82
CA ALA A 865 24.94 21.26 -24.02
C ALA A 865 24.27 21.80 -22.74
N TRP A 866 24.47 21.14 -21.59
CA TRP A 866 23.99 21.62 -20.29
C TRP A 866 24.57 23.01 -19.94
N THR A 867 25.87 23.23 -20.17
CA THR A 867 26.51 24.54 -19.93
C THR A 867 25.95 25.62 -20.86
N ASN A 868 25.81 25.35 -22.17
CA ASN A 868 25.24 26.32 -23.12
C ASN A 868 23.80 26.69 -22.73
N PHE A 869 22.98 25.69 -22.40
CA PHE A 869 21.62 25.94 -21.93
C PHE A 869 21.61 26.78 -20.65
N LEU A 870 22.34 26.38 -19.61
CA LEU A 870 22.31 27.05 -18.31
C LEU A 870 22.89 28.48 -18.34
N VAL A 871 23.90 28.74 -19.16
CA VAL A 871 24.63 30.02 -19.20
C VAL A 871 24.11 30.97 -20.29
N THR A 872 23.65 30.44 -21.42
CA THR A 872 23.27 31.24 -22.59
C THR A 872 21.77 31.15 -22.86
N ASP A 873 21.25 29.97 -23.19
CA ASP A 873 19.86 29.86 -23.69
C ASP A 873 18.85 30.24 -22.60
N ALA A 874 19.01 29.70 -21.39
CA ALA A 874 18.08 29.92 -20.30
C ALA A 874 18.16 31.36 -19.75
N VAL A 875 19.36 31.98 -19.74
CA VAL A 875 19.53 33.42 -19.45
C VAL A 875 18.84 34.27 -20.53
N TYR A 876 19.00 33.93 -21.81
CA TYR A 876 18.34 34.61 -22.91
C TYR A 876 16.81 34.49 -22.82
N GLN A 877 16.28 33.33 -22.46
CA GLN A 877 14.85 33.09 -22.24
C GLN A 877 14.29 33.92 -21.06
N VAL A 878 15.07 34.14 -20.00
CA VAL A 878 14.70 35.07 -18.91
C VAL A 878 14.71 36.52 -19.42
N SER A 879 15.67 36.90 -20.27
CA SER A 879 15.75 38.27 -20.81
C SER A 879 14.61 38.62 -21.78
N LEU A 880 14.20 37.68 -22.66
CA LEU A 880 13.01 37.83 -23.48
C LEU A 880 11.75 38.01 -22.62
N ALA A 881 11.64 37.23 -21.54
CA ALA A 881 10.53 37.34 -20.59
C ALA A 881 10.57 38.62 -19.73
N GLN A 882 11.52 39.55 -19.90
CA GLN A 882 11.46 40.90 -19.34
C GLN A 882 10.94 41.95 -20.33
N ILE A 883 10.78 41.58 -21.60
CA ILE A 883 10.33 42.47 -22.69
C ILE A 883 8.81 42.31 -22.93
N ASP A 884 8.27 41.09 -22.73
CA ASP A 884 6.83 40.79 -22.55
C ASP A 884 6.35 41.08 -21.11
#